data_AF-A0A2N9LQH1-F1
#
_entry.id   AF-A0A2N9LQH1-F1
#
_cell.length_a   1.000
_cell.length_b   1.000
_cell.length_c   1.000
_cell.angle_alpha   90.00
_cell.angle_beta   90.00
_cell.angle_gamma   90.00
#
_symmetry.space_group_name_H-M   'P 1'
#
loop_
_entity.id
_entity.type
_entity.pdbx_description
1 polymer ?
#
loop_
_entity_poly.entity_id
_entity_poly.type
_entity_poly.pdbx_seq_one_letter_code
_entity_poly.pdbx_strand_id
1 'polypeptide(L)'
;MEFRRIPGMLVPLAVACLAARAQGPPRETPRMLTTAQEVHSLTPEKAARAYPVCLHAVVTYYDPYIDTRHGALFVHDASGDVFISVPARPILPLKAGALVAINGVTGPGDYAPIVERASVRVIGQSHLPPNPPQGTLAQMLTGAMDAQWVQVEGRVRSAHLGTNNVVLEIATDGGTLSAISTREGSADYEALVDSLVRIRGNAAPVFNQRRQMVGVHMFFPSLHEVRVIQAAPLDPFAVPAVPVSQLFRYSQDPGLLHRVHVRGSVTLDWPGSMLCIEDGKDGICIQTAQATPVATGSLVDVVGFPAISQFKPTLEDATIRETGGPVWPVPPVSITADQAIRGNLDGRLVRIDAELIGQDLTSAEPTLMLRTGRFLIPVMLPKDAAAGAAMRWKDGSILRMTGVCIVRVDSLRTNLGEGAVRPGSVDILLRSVDDIAVLRAPSWWTPEHTLESFGATGMLVLAALGWIVFLRHRVRQQTRALRESEERLRHLSEHDALTGLPNRILLNDRLQIAQARAARFQTCLGLLMVDVDGFKEVNGALGHQAGDNLLRELAGSLGGCVRSTDTVARIGGDEFVVLLPDLRIPVEAEMIAAKIVAAASGPMAIDEAQTAITVSIGVVTDRDGSCDEQALMEHADQAMYAAKKRGKNGFQVYSPGLAEDRGGGERALRGAPGVTLSTGRA
;
A
#
# COMPACT_ATOMS: atom_id res chain seq x y z
N MET A 1 -36.73 -49.62 -17.20
CA MET A 1 -37.77 -49.66 -18.25
C MET A 1 -37.06 -49.39 -19.56
N GLU A 2 -36.55 -50.41 -20.25
CA GLU A 2 -37.30 -51.26 -21.21
C GLU A 2 -38.05 -50.42 -22.26
N PHE A 3 -37.53 -50.32 -23.48
CA PHE A 3 -37.63 -51.28 -24.60
C PHE A 3 -38.99 -51.25 -25.32
N ARG A 4 -38.95 -50.92 -26.63
CA ARG A 4 -39.38 -51.77 -27.77
C ARG A 4 -39.43 -50.91 -29.05
N ARG A 5 -39.20 -51.37 -30.28
CA ARG A 5 -38.56 -52.52 -30.97
C ARG A 5 -39.14 -52.41 -32.42
N ILE A 6 -38.29 -52.35 -33.47
CA ILE A 6 -38.10 -53.37 -34.57
C ILE A 6 -39.27 -53.44 -35.60
N PRO A 7 -39.11 -53.81 -36.91
CA PRO A 7 -38.04 -54.54 -37.64
C PRO A 7 -37.53 -53.84 -38.93
N GLY A 8 -36.52 -54.28 -39.68
CA GLY A 8 -35.71 -55.51 -39.74
C GLY A 8 -35.76 -56.15 -41.13
N MET A 9 -34.64 -56.23 -41.88
CA MET A 9 -34.34 -57.33 -42.82
C MET A 9 -32.85 -57.35 -43.28
N LEU A 10 -32.32 -58.56 -43.40
CA LEU A 10 -30.94 -58.98 -43.68
C LEU A 10 -30.67 -59.28 -45.18
N VAL A 11 -29.47 -58.89 -45.69
CA VAL A 11 -28.40 -59.69 -46.41
C VAL A 11 -28.76 -60.43 -47.73
N PRO A 12 -27.83 -60.76 -48.69
CA PRO A 12 -26.42 -60.39 -48.94
C PRO A 12 -26.13 -59.81 -50.35
N LEU A 13 -24.93 -59.28 -50.61
CA LEU A 13 -24.31 -59.45 -51.94
C LEU A 13 -22.82 -59.79 -51.81
N ALA A 14 -22.43 -60.86 -52.49
CA ALA A 14 -21.12 -61.47 -52.46
C ALA A 14 -20.15 -60.87 -53.51
N VAL A 15 -18.89 -60.79 -53.09
CA VAL A 15 -17.64 -61.11 -53.81
C VAL A 15 -17.58 -60.86 -55.33
N ALA A 16 -16.72 -59.90 -55.71
CA ALA A 16 -15.87 -60.03 -56.89
C ALA A 16 -14.46 -59.50 -56.57
N CYS A 17 -13.50 -60.42 -56.50
CA CYS A 17 -12.07 -60.14 -56.40
C CYS A 17 -11.59 -59.37 -57.64
N LEU A 18 -10.89 -58.26 -57.44
CA LEU A 18 -9.86 -57.78 -58.36
C LEU A 18 -8.76 -57.13 -57.53
N ALA A 19 -7.69 -57.90 -57.34
CA ALA A 19 -6.44 -57.46 -56.77
C ALA A 19 -5.80 -56.42 -57.69
N ALA A 20 -6.13 -55.15 -57.50
CA ALA A 20 -5.30 -54.06 -58.00
C ALA A 20 -4.08 -53.96 -57.07
N ARG A 21 -3.03 -54.72 -57.41
CA ARG A 21 -1.66 -54.44 -56.95
C ARG A 21 -1.38 -52.98 -57.30
N ALA A 22 -1.41 -52.10 -56.32
CA ALA A 22 -0.77 -50.79 -56.42
C ALA A 22 0.71 -51.05 -56.66
N GLN A 23 1.11 -51.00 -57.94
CA GLN A 23 2.51 -50.91 -58.32
C GLN A 23 3.01 -49.59 -57.75
N GLY A 24 3.69 -49.67 -56.60
CA GLY A 24 4.56 -48.58 -56.15
C GLY A 24 5.53 -48.24 -57.28
N PRO A 25 6.07 -47.00 -57.32
CA PRO A 25 6.99 -46.59 -58.36
C PRO A 25 8.10 -47.64 -58.50
N PRO A 26 8.57 -47.93 -59.73
CA PRO A 26 9.55 -48.97 -59.96
C PRO A 26 10.72 -48.77 -59.00
N ARG A 27 11.03 -49.81 -58.20
CA ARG A 27 12.26 -49.88 -57.41
C ARG A 27 13.42 -49.91 -58.41
N GLU A 28 13.89 -48.73 -58.81
CA GLU A 28 15.22 -48.60 -59.39
C GLU A 28 16.17 -49.34 -58.46
N THR A 29 16.88 -50.34 -58.98
CA THR A 29 17.99 -50.96 -58.26
C THR A 29 18.91 -49.82 -57.84
N PRO A 30 19.13 -49.61 -56.54
CA PRO A 30 19.79 -48.40 -56.10
C PRO A 30 21.24 -48.43 -56.61
N ARG A 31 21.51 -47.55 -57.58
CA ARG A 31 22.84 -47.36 -58.17
C ARG A 31 23.84 -47.13 -57.06
N MET A 32 24.96 -47.84 -57.10
CA MET A 32 26.07 -47.59 -56.19
C MET A 32 26.68 -46.24 -56.51
N LEU A 33 26.72 -45.36 -55.51
CA LEU A 33 27.38 -44.06 -55.61
C LEU A 33 28.83 -44.22 -55.22
N THR A 34 29.71 -43.63 -56.02
CA THR A 34 31.16 -43.85 -55.92
C THR A 34 31.96 -42.57 -55.73
N THR A 35 31.29 -41.41 -55.75
CA THR A 35 31.93 -40.12 -55.52
C THR A 35 31.22 -39.30 -54.44
N ALA A 36 31.95 -38.44 -53.75
CA ALA A 36 31.44 -37.52 -52.74
C ALA A 36 30.38 -36.58 -53.33
N GLN A 37 30.63 -36.03 -54.52
CA GLN A 37 29.70 -35.13 -55.21
C GLN A 37 28.38 -35.83 -55.58
N GLU A 38 28.41 -37.12 -55.96
CA GLU A 38 27.19 -37.89 -56.25
C GLU A 38 26.29 -38.02 -55.01
N VAL A 39 26.89 -38.17 -53.82
CA VAL A 39 26.14 -38.23 -52.56
C VAL A 39 25.60 -36.85 -52.19
N HIS A 40 26.47 -35.84 -52.19
CA HIS A 40 26.15 -34.50 -51.70
C HIS A 40 25.11 -33.77 -52.56
N SER A 41 25.11 -34.02 -53.87
CA SER A 41 24.17 -33.39 -54.84
C SER A 41 22.75 -33.98 -54.83
N LEU A 42 22.46 -34.98 -53.99
CA LEU A 42 21.11 -35.54 -53.88
C LEU A 42 20.14 -34.53 -53.26
N THR A 43 18.84 -34.67 -53.57
CA THR A 43 17.82 -34.04 -52.74
C THR A 43 17.63 -34.86 -51.46
N PRO A 44 17.18 -34.26 -50.35
CA PRO A 44 16.91 -35.00 -49.12
C PRO A 44 15.99 -36.21 -49.31
N GLU A 45 14.98 -36.11 -50.18
CA GLU A 45 14.02 -37.19 -50.47
C GLU A 45 14.67 -38.36 -51.23
N LYS A 46 15.65 -38.06 -52.11
CA LYS A 46 16.43 -39.09 -52.78
C LYS A 46 17.42 -39.73 -51.80
N ALA A 47 18.14 -38.92 -51.03
CA ALA A 47 19.11 -39.41 -50.05
C ALA A 47 18.47 -40.34 -49.00
N ALA A 48 17.23 -40.05 -48.58
CA ALA A 48 16.44 -40.88 -47.66
C ALA A 48 16.13 -42.30 -48.19
N ARG A 49 16.34 -42.58 -49.48
CA ARG A 49 16.17 -43.92 -50.07
C ARG A 49 17.34 -44.87 -49.79
N ALA A 50 18.39 -44.40 -49.11
CA ALA A 50 19.54 -45.20 -48.69
C ALA A 50 20.28 -45.90 -49.85
N TYR A 51 20.67 -45.13 -50.87
CA TYR A 51 21.51 -45.64 -51.96
C TYR A 51 22.84 -46.16 -51.40
N PRO A 52 23.35 -47.32 -51.85
CA PRO A 52 24.63 -47.84 -51.39
C PRO A 52 25.77 -46.94 -51.85
N VAL A 53 26.70 -46.66 -50.95
CA VAL A 53 27.85 -45.77 -51.17
C VAL A 53 29.15 -46.53 -50.95
N CYS A 54 30.09 -46.40 -51.88
CA CYS A 54 31.45 -46.95 -51.77
C CYS A 54 32.46 -45.86 -52.21
N LEU A 55 33.12 -45.23 -51.25
CA LEU A 55 34.06 -44.13 -51.51
C LEU A 55 35.50 -44.53 -51.17
N HIS A 56 36.44 -44.01 -51.97
CA HIS A 56 37.85 -43.94 -51.62
C HIS A 56 38.23 -42.47 -51.50
N ALA A 57 38.47 -42.04 -50.27
CA ALA A 57 38.62 -40.62 -49.96
C ALA A 57 39.69 -40.40 -48.90
N VAL A 58 40.23 -39.19 -48.86
CA VAL A 58 41.18 -38.74 -47.84
C VAL A 58 40.40 -38.10 -46.70
N VAL A 59 40.73 -38.46 -45.46
CA VAL A 59 40.15 -37.80 -44.28
C VAL A 59 40.65 -36.36 -44.21
N THR A 60 39.74 -35.39 -44.22
CA THR A 60 40.04 -33.96 -44.07
C THR A 60 39.87 -33.49 -42.64
N TYR A 61 38.88 -34.02 -41.91
CA TYR A 61 38.65 -33.75 -40.50
C TYR A 61 38.01 -34.95 -39.80
N TYR A 62 38.40 -35.23 -38.56
CA TYR A 62 37.75 -36.22 -37.72
C TYR A 62 37.70 -35.76 -36.26
N ASP A 63 36.49 -35.68 -35.71
CA ASP A 63 36.26 -35.36 -34.29
C ASP A 63 35.19 -36.30 -33.70
N PRO A 64 35.56 -37.18 -32.76
CA PRO A 64 34.62 -38.09 -32.12
C PRO A 64 33.85 -37.47 -30.95
N TYR A 65 34.11 -36.21 -30.58
CA TYR A 65 33.60 -35.57 -29.36
C TYR A 65 32.58 -34.47 -29.62
N ILE A 66 32.45 -33.97 -30.85
CA ILE A 66 31.64 -32.80 -31.16
C ILE A 66 30.13 -33.03 -31.07
N ASP A 67 29.66 -34.24 -31.38
CA ASP A 67 28.25 -34.65 -31.28
C ASP A 67 28.16 -35.97 -30.52
N THR A 68 27.17 -36.09 -29.64
CA THR A 68 26.96 -37.30 -28.83
C THR A 68 26.35 -38.45 -29.63
N ARG A 69 25.71 -38.16 -30.76
CA ARG A 69 25.06 -39.13 -31.66
C ARG A 69 26.05 -39.84 -32.58
N HIS A 70 27.05 -39.11 -33.07
CA HIS A 70 28.03 -39.60 -34.05
C HIS A 70 29.31 -38.76 -34.01
N GLY A 71 30.43 -39.32 -34.45
CA GLY A 71 31.63 -38.54 -34.76
C GLY A 71 31.43 -37.70 -36.02
N ALA A 72 32.04 -36.52 -36.08
CA ALA A 72 32.11 -35.71 -37.29
C ALA A 72 33.31 -36.14 -38.13
N LEU A 73 33.04 -36.70 -39.31
CA LEU A 73 34.07 -37.11 -40.27
C LEU A 73 33.80 -36.43 -41.61
N PHE A 74 34.76 -35.62 -42.06
CA PHE A 74 34.77 -35.09 -43.43
C PHE A 74 35.83 -35.82 -44.25
N VAL A 75 35.49 -36.10 -45.50
CA VAL A 75 36.38 -36.78 -46.44
C VAL A 75 36.34 -36.11 -47.80
N HIS A 76 37.48 -36.15 -48.47
CA HIS A 76 37.71 -35.54 -49.78
C HIS A 76 38.05 -36.61 -50.82
N ASP A 77 37.38 -36.60 -51.96
CA ASP A 77 37.79 -37.32 -53.15
C ASP A 77 38.00 -36.36 -54.34
N ALA A 78 38.33 -36.89 -55.52
CA ALA A 78 38.58 -36.07 -56.70
C ALA A 78 37.36 -35.25 -57.19
N SER A 79 36.16 -35.53 -56.69
CA SER A 79 34.92 -34.83 -57.05
C SER A 79 34.51 -33.74 -56.05
N GLY A 80 34.96 -33.83 -54.79
CA GLY A 80 34.63 -32.88 -53.73
C GLY A 80 34.67 -33.50 -52.34
N ASP A 81 34.08 -32.80 -51.38
CA ASP A 81 33.97 -33.26 -50.00
C ASP A 81 32.54 -33.68 -49.63
N VAL A 82 32.42 -34.60 -48.68
CA VAL A 82 31.14 -35.02 -48.09
C VAL A 82 31.30 -35.35 -46.61
N PHE A 83 30.24 -35.11 -45.84
CA PHE A 83 30.16 -35.52 -44.44
C PHE A 83 29.77 -37.00 -44.31
N ILE A 84 30.45 -37.69 -43.41
CA ILE A 84 30.25 -39.09 -43.08
C ILE A 84 29.85 -39.21 -41.61
N SER A 85 28.66 -39.73 -41.35
CA SER A 85 28.22 -40.05 -39.99
C SER A 85 28.81 -41.40 -39.56
N VAL A 86 29.69 -41.37 -38.57
CA VAL A 86 30.29 -42.58 -37.97
C VAL A 86 29.86 -42.71 -36.50
N PRO A 87 29.69 -43.93 -35.97
CA PRO A 87 29.35 -44.12 -34.55
C PRO A 87 30.34 -43.41 -33.62
N ALA A 88 29.84 -42.80 -32.55
CA ALA A 88 30.69 -42.12 -31.56
C ALA A 88 31.62 -43.10 -30.80
N ARG A 89 31.27 -44.39 -30.77
CA ARG A 89 32.07 -45.47 -30.17
C ARG A 89 32.04 -46.72 -31.08
N PRO A 90 33.15 -47.47 -31.19
CA PRO A 90 34.49 -47.13 -30.68
C PRO A 90 35.09 -45.94 -31.44
N ILE A 91 35.97 -45.20 -30.78
CA ILE A 91 36.72 -44.10 -31.44
C ILE A 91 37.63 -44.73 -32.47
N LEU A 92 37.52 -44.28 -33.72
CA LEU A 92 38.32 -44.80 -34.81
C LEU A 92 39.70 -44.11 -34.80
N PRO A 93 40.81 -44.82 -35.08
CA PRO A 93 42.15 -44.22 -35.13
C PRO A 93 42.37 -43.46 -36.46
N LEU A 94 41.44 -42.57 -36.83
CA LEU A 94 41.50 -41.77 -38.03
C LEU A 94 42.30 -40.49 -37.77
N LYS A 95 43.08 -40.08 -38.75
CA LYS A 95 43.82 -38.82 -38.77
C LYS A 95 43.62 -38.14 -40.11
N ALA A 96 43.67 -36.81 -40.12
CA ALA A 96 43.68 -36.05 -41.35
C ALA A 96 44.85 -36.49 -42.25
N GLY A 97 44.59 -36.59 -43.57
CA GLY A 97 45.52 -37.17 -44.54
C GLY A 97 45.46 -38.69 -44.67
N ALA A 98 44.75 -39.43 -43.81
CA ALA A 98 44.59 -40.88 -44.00
C ALA A 98 43.71 -41.19 -45.22
N LEU A 99 44.13 -42.14 -46.05
CA LEU A 99 43.32 -42.65 -47.15
C LEU A 99 42.41 -43.76 -46.62
N VAL A 100 41.09 -43.62 -46.81
CA VAL A 100 40.08 -44.53 -46.28
C VAL A 100 39.17 -45.09 -47.37
N ALA A 101 38.78 -46.35 -47.20
CA ALA A 101 37.67 -46.96 -47.92
C ALA A 101 36.42 -46.89 -47.04
N ILE A 102 35.32 -46.37 -47.59
CA ILE A 102 34.08 -46.09 -46.87
C ILE A 102 32.95 -46.85 -47.56
N ASN A 103 32.26 -47.70 -46.83
CA ASN A 103 31.05 -48.36 -47.29
C ASN A 103 29.88 -47.94 -46.41
N GLY A 104 28.81 -47.42 -47.00
CA GLY A 104 27.66 -46.94 -46.25
C GLY A 104 26.43 -46.80 -47.13
N VAL A 105 25.49 -45.98 -46.69
CA VAL A 105 24.33 -45.59 -47.49
C VAL A 105 24.16 -44.07 -47.45
N THR A 106 23.43 -43.52 -48.42
CA THR A 106 23.02 -42.11 -48.34
C THR A 106 22.02 -41.91 -47.20
N GLY A 107 22.12 -40.77 -46.53
CA GLY A 107 21.16 -40.28 -45.56
C GLY A 107 20.82 -38.82 -45.86
N PRO A 108 19.62 -38.34 -45.47
CA PRO A 108 19.22 -36.97 -45.74
C PRO A 108 20.05 -35.94 -44.94
N GLY A 109 20.71 -36.35 -43.85
CA GLY A 109 21.44 -35.46 -42.95
C GLY A 109 20.57 -34.42 -42.26
N ASP A 110 21.18 -33.62 -41.38
CA ASP A 110 20.49 -32.55 -40.67
C ASP A 110 20.38 -31.26 -41.53
N TYR A 111 21.28 -31.07 -42.50
CA TYR A 111 21.24 -29.97 -43.47
C TYR A 111 21.26 -30.50 -44.91
N ALA A 112 22.40 -30.99 -45.38
CA ALA A 112 22.58 -31.60 -46.70
C ALA A 112 22.70 -33.13 -46.61
N PRO A 113 22.56 -33.86 -47.74
CA PRO A 113 22.79 -35.30 -47.77
C PRO A 113 24.20 -35.70 -47.31
N ILE A 114 24.25 -36.81 -46.58
CA ILE A 114 25.47 -37.36 -45.99
C ILE A 114 25.58 -38.86 -46.25
N VAL A 115 26.70 -39.47 -45.85
CA VAL A 115 26.81 -40.93 -45.76
C VAL A 115 26.50 -41.38 -44.33
N GLU A 116 25.51 -42.25 -44.16
CA GLU A 116 25.13 -42.86 -42.89
C GLU A 116 25.49 -44.34 -42.84
N ARG A 117 25.47 -44.91 -41.62
CA ARG A 117 25.77 -46.33 -41.35
C ARG A 117 27.10 -46.76 -41.99
N ALA A 118 28.07 -45.84 -41.97
CA ALA A 118 29.33 -46.00 -42.65
C ALA A 118 30.26 -46.94 -41.88
N SER A 119 30.87 -47.87 -42.59
CA SER A 119 32.05 -48.63 -42.18
C SER A 119 33.27 -48.02 -42.84
N VAL A 120 34.21 -47.53 -42.04
CA VAL A 120 35.41 -46.83 -42.49
C VAL A 120 36.64 -47.67 -42.17
N ARG A 121 37.46 -47.92 -43.19
CA ARG A 121 38.73 -48.66 -43.04
C ARG A 121 39.88 -47.85 -43.62
N VAL A 122 40.94 -47.65 -42.85
CA VAL A 122 42.18 -47.04 -43.34
C VAL A 122 42.84 -48.00 -44.32
N ILE A 123 43.11 -47.53 -45.53
CA ILE A 123 43.75 -48.30 -46.62
C ILE A 123 45.12 -47.73 -47.01
N GLY A 124 45.50 -46.56 -46.50
CA GLY A 124 46.81 -45.98 -46.73
C GLY A 124 46.95 -44.58 -46.12
N GLN A 125 48.01 -43.88 -46.52
CA GLN A 125 48.23 -42.48 -46.23
C GLN A 125 48.21 -41.68 -47.53
N SER A 126 47.71 -40.46 -47.45
CA SER A 126 47.68 -39.46 -48.51
C SER A 126 48.04 -38.09 -47.91
N HIS A 127 47.78 -37.02 -48.65
CA HIS A 127 47.93 -35.64 -48.22
C HIS A 127 46.59 -34.92 -48.29
N LEU A 128 46.44 -33.87 -47.48
CA LEU A 128 45.29 -32.97 -47.57
C LEU A 128 45.33 -32.20 -48.90
N PRO A 129 44.18 -31.77 -49.45
CA PRO A 129 44.13 -31.05 -50.71
C PRO A 129 44.97 -29.75 -50.63
N PRO A 130 45.99 -29.57 -51.47
CA PRO A 130 47.01 -28.54 -51.27
C PRO A 130 46.54 -27.12 -51.60
N ASN A 131 45.55 -26.99 -52.50
CA ASN A 131 45.07 -25.72 -53.05
C ASN A 131 43.54 -25.60 -52.91
N PRO A 132 43.01 -25.45 -51.68
CA PRO A 132 41.59 -25.21 -51.50
C PRO A 132 41.14 -23.88 -52.12
N PRO A 133 39.89 -23.79 -52.64
CA PRO A 133 39.30 -22.53 -53.05
C PRO A 133 39.19 -21.55 -51.87
N GLN A 134 39.31 -20.26 -52.16
CA GLN A 134 39.05 -19.22 -51.16
C GLN A 134 37.55 -19.16 -50.87
N GLY A 135 37.18 -19.38 -49.62
CA GLY A 135 35.80 -19.27 -49.16
C GLY A 135 35.58 -17.90 -48.55
N THR A 136 34.65 -17.13 -49.10
CA THR A 136 34.16 -15.91 -48.42
C THR A 136 32.99 -16.27 -47.52
N LEU A 137 32.79 -15.53 -46.42
CA LEU A 137 31.65 -15.76 -45.53
C LEU A 137 30.32 -15.69 -46.29
N ALA A 138 30.19 -14.73 -47.22
CA ALA A 138 29.01 -14.57 -48.06
C ALA A 138 28.71 -15.82 -48.92
N GLN A 139 29.72 -16.46 -49.51
CA GLN A 139 29.55 -17.69 -50.28
C GLN A 139 29.18 -18.87 -49.38
N MET A 140 29.82 -18.99 -48.22
CA MET A 140 29.52 -20.06 -47.26
C MET A 140 28.07 -20.00 -46.76
N LEU A 141 27.56 -18.79 -46.49
CA LEU A 141 26.17 -18.55 -46.07
C LEU A 141 25.12 -18.91 -47.14
N THR A 142 25.52 -19.17 -48.38
CA THR A 142 24.61 -19.72 -49.41
C THR A 142 24.36 -21.22 -49.26
N GLY A 143 25.20 -21.92 -48.50
CA GLY A 143 25.22 -23.39 -48.42
C GLY A 143 25.92 -24.09 -49.57
N ALA A 144 26.34 -23.38 -50.61
CA ALA A 144 27.03 -23.96 -51.76
C ALA A 144 28.40 -24.58 -51.42
N MET A 145 29.00 -24.18 -50.30
CA MET A 145 30.30 -24.68 -49.83
C MET A 145 30.17 -25.70 -48.70
N ASP A 146 28.98 -26.23 -48.42
CA ASP A 146 28.80 -27.26 -47.39
C ASP A 146 29.73 -28.45 -47.59
N ALA A 147 30.35 -28.90 -46.50
CA ALA A 147 31.41 -29.90 -46.40
C ALA A 147 32.71 -29.58 -47.14
N GLN A 148 32.75 -28.61 -48.06
CA GLN A 148 33.88 -28.37 -48.95
C GLN A 148 35.13 -27.93 -48.18
N TRP A 149 36.28 -28.47 -48.58
CA TRP A 149 37.59 -28.05 -48.10
C TRP A 149 37.95 -26.70 -48.71
N VAL A 150 38.02 -25.67 -47.86
CA VAL A 150 38.19 -24.27 -48.27
C VAL A 150 39.31 -23.60 -47.48
N GLN A 151 39.76 -22.43 -47.94
CA GLN A 151 40.64 -21.56 -47.16
C GLN A 151 39.99 -20.21 -46.87
N VAL A 152 40.17 -19.72 -45.65
CA VAL A 152 39.72 -18.41 -45.19
C VAL A 152 40.90 -17.64 -44.64
N GLU A 153 40.94 -16.34 -44.94
CA GLU A 153 41.85 -15.39 -44.30
C GLU A 153 41.07 -14.47 -43.38
N GLY A 154 41.60 -14.27 -42.19
CA GLY A 154 40.98 -13.40 -41.21
C GLY A 154 41.83 -13.27 -39.96
N ARG A 155 41.48 -12.31 -39.11
CA ARG A 155 42.20 -12.08 -37.85
C ARG A 155 41.52 -12.86 -36.72
N VAL A 156 42.30 -13.55 -35.91
CA VAL A 156 41.77 -14.24 -34.73
C VAL A 156 41.37 -13.22 -33.68
N ARG A 157 40.10 -13.21 -33.29
CA ARG A 157 39.54 -12.31 -32.26
C ARG A 157 39.58 -12.90 -30.87
N SER A 158 39.25 -14.18 -30.75
CA SER A 158 39.27 -14.91 -29.49
C SER A 158 39.61 -16.38 -29.73
N ALA A 159 40.10 -17.04 -28.68
CA ALA A 159 40.32 -18.47 -28.63
C ALA A 159 39.63 -19.03 -27.39
N HIS A 160 38.57 -19.83 -27.59
CA HIS A 160 37.82 -20.48 -26.53
C HIS A 160 38.24 -21.94 -26.42
N LEU A 161 38.80 -22.30 -25.27
CA LEU A 161 39.27 -23.65 -24.97
C LEU A 161 38.19 -24.44 -24.23
N GLY A 162 37.61 -25.43 -24.91
CA GLY A 162 36.75 -26.44 -24.29
C GLY A 162 37.55 -27.59 -23.69
N THR A 163 36.82 -28.62 -23.24
CA THR A 163 37.43 -29.84 -22.68
C THR A 163 38.26 -30.59 -23.73
N ASN A 164 37.70 -30.78 -24.93
CA ASN A 164 38.34 -31.56 -26.02
C ASN A 164 38.48 -30.77 -27.33
N ASN A 165 37.88 -29.60 -27.42
CA ASN A 165 37.83 -28.77 -28.63
C ASN A 165 38.34 -27.36 -28.36
N VAL A 166 38.70 -26.69 -29.43
CA VAL A 166 39.03 -25.27 -29.46
C VAL A 166 38.15 -24.58 -30.49
N VAL A 167 37.68 -23.38 -30.16
CA VAL A 167 36.93 -22.51 -31.07
C VAL A 167 37.70 -21.21 -31.21
N LEU A 168 38.12 -20.90 -32.43
CA LEU A 168 38.73 -19.62 -32.79
C LEU A 168 37.68 -18.76 -33.49
N GLU A 169 37.40 -17.57 -32.96
CA GLU A 169 36.55 -16.61 -33.66
C GLU A 169 37.41 -15.79 -34.64
N ILE A 170 37.07 -15.81 -35.92
CA ILE A 170 37.86 -15.22 -36.99
C ILE A 170 37.11 -14.03 -37.61
N ALA A 171 37.68 -12.83 -37.52
CA ALA A 171 37.21 -11.66 -38.23
C ALA A 171 37.64 -11.73 -39.71
N THR A 172 36.66 -11.82 -40.61
CA THR A 172 36.84 -11.75 -42.06
C THR A 172 36.30 -10.42 -42.59
N ASP A 173 36.51 -10.15 -43.87
CA ASP A 173 35.93 -8.99 -44.58
C ASP A 173 34.39 -8.99 -44.58
N GLY A 174 33.77 -10.17 -44.55
CA GLY A 174 32.32 -10.35 -44.55
C GLY A 174 31.67 -10.41 -43.17
N GLY A 175 32.46 -10.44 -42.08
CA GLY A 175 31.97 -10.65 -40.71
C GLY A 175 32.77 -11.70 -39.94
N THR A 176 32.23 -12.18 -38.83
CA THR A 176 32.90 -13.16 -37.96
C THR A 176 32.53 -14.60 -38.34
N LEU A 177 33.50 -15.49 -38.32
CA LEU A 177 33.37 -16.93 -38.58
C LEU A 177 34.04 -17.74 -37.47
N SER A 178 33.34 -18.71 -36.90
CA SER A 178 33.93 -19.64 -35.94
C SER A 178 34.70 -20.76 -36.66
N ALA A 179 35.96 -20.98 -36.29
CA ALA A 179 36.79 -22.10 -36.72
C ALA A 179 37.02 -23.06 -35.55
N ILE A 180 36.68 -24.33 -35.73
CA ILE A 180 36.63 -25.34 -34.67
C ILE A 180 37.63 -26.46 -34.97
N SER A 181 38.32 -26.93 -33.95
CA SER A 181 39.21 -28.09 -34.04
C SER A 181 39.25 -28.88 -32.74
N THR A 182 39.81 -30.09 -32.79
CA THR A 182 40.18 -30.85 -31.60
C THR A 182 41.38 -30.18 -30.92
N ARG A 183 41.33 -30.05 -29.59
CA ARG A 183 42.38 -29.39 -28.81
C ARG A 183 43.66 -30.22 -28.80
N GLU A 184 44.76 -29.62 -29.21
CA GLU A 184 46.11 -30.18 -29.10
C GLU A 184 46.72 -29.78 -27.74
N GLY A 185 47.17 -30.75 -26.95
CA GLY A 185 47.54 -30.52 -25.54
C GLY A 185 48.72 -29.57 -25.31
N SER A 186 49.61 -29.39 -26.27
CA SER A 186 50.80 -28.52 -26.18
C SER A 186 50.67 -27.20 -26.93
N ALA A 187 49.52 -26.93 -27.55
CA ALA A 187 49.33 -25.78 -28.40
C ALA A 187 48.90 -24.54 -27.60
N ASP A 188 49.55 -23.40 -27.89
CA ASP A 188 49.15 -22.08 -27.39
C ASP A 188 48.24 -21.40 -28.42
N TYR A 189 46.93 -21.58 -28.24
CA TYR A 189 45.92 -20.95 -29.09
C TYR A 189 45.71 -19.48 -28.77
N GLU A 190 46.03 -19.03 -27.55
CA GLU A 190 45.87 -17.63 -27.14
C GLU A 190 46.89 -16.73 -27.84
N ALA A 191 48.10 -17.24 -28.11
CA ALA A 191 49.12 -16.54 -28.91
C ALA A 191 48.67 -16.20 -30.34
N LEU A 192 47.64 -16.88 -30.87
CA LEU A 192 47.09 -16.57 -32.20
C LEU A 192 46.18 -15.34 -32.18
N VAL A 193 45.66 -14.93 -31.02
CA VAL A 193 44.73 -13.80 -30.93
C VAL A 193 45.41 -12.52 -31.39
N ASP A 194 44.71 -11.71 -32.19
CA ASP A 194 45.20 -10.54 -32.93
C ASP A 194 46.18 -10.86 -34.08
N SER A 195 46.44 -12.13 -34.40
CA SER A 195 47.21 -12.53 -35.58
C SER A 195 46.31 -12.62 -36.81
N LEU A 196 46.80 -12.15 -37.96
CA LEU A 196 46.18 -12.44 -39.26
C LEU A 196 46.59 -13.85 -39.68
N VAL A 197 45.60 -14.72 -39.86
CA VAL A 197 45.82 -16.14 -40.17
C VAL A 197 45.12 -16.53 -41.47
N ARG A 198 45.68 -17.52 -42.15
CA ARG A 198 45.02 -18.30 -43.20
C ARG A 198 44.73 -19.68 -42.63
N ILE A 199 43.45 -20.04 -42.56
CA ILE A 199 42.99 -21.32 -42.05
C ILE A 199 42.44 -22.15 -43.21
N ARG A 200 42.80 -23.43 -43.25
CA ARG A 200 42.24 -24.42 -44.17
C ARG A 200 41.37 -25.41 -43.41
N GLY A 201 40.17 -25.66 -43.91
CA GLY A 201 39.20 -26.49 -43.21
C GLY A 201 37.95 -26.76 -44.03
N ASN A 202 37.12 -27.69 -43.55
CA ASN A 202 35.81 -27.97 -44.11
C ASN A 202 34.81 -26.92 -43.65
N ALA A 203 34.14 -26.23 -44.57
CA ALA A 203 33.03 -25.36 -44.23
C ALA A 203 31.80 -26.21 -43.87
N ALA A 204 31.09 -25.82 -42.81
CA ALA A 204 29.90 -26.55 -42.38
C ALA A 204 28.82 -25.60 -41.81
N PRO A 205 27.55 -25.85 -42.11
CA PRO A 205 26.44 -25.00 -41.73
C PRO A 205 26.08 -25.17 -40.27
N VAL A 206 25.68 -24.06 -39.65
CA VAL A 206 24.88 -24.10 -38.43
C VAL A 206 23.42 -24.08 -38.85
N PHE A 207 22.63 -25.02 -38.36
CA PHE A 207 21.23 -25.20 -38.77
C PHE A 207 20.29 -25.32 -37.57
N ASN A 208 19.02 -25.00 -37.79
CA ASN A 208 17.96 -25.17 -36.80
C ASN A 208 17.20 -26.50 -36.99
N GLN A 209 16.24 -26.80 -36.11
CA GLN A 209 15.41 -28.01 -36.18
C GLN A 209 14.55 -28.12 -37.45
N ARG A 210 14.36 -27.01 -38.18
CA ARG A 210 13.66 -26.98 -39.47
C ARG A 210 14.61 -27.19 -40.65
N ARG A 211 15.87 -27.60 -40.40
CA ARG A 211 16.92 -27.78 -41.41
C ARG A 211 17.24 -26.50 -42.18
N GLN A 212 17.03 -25.34 -41.57
CA GLN A 212 17.37 -24.05 -42.15
C GLN A 212 18.75 -23.64 -41.67
N MET A 213 19.59 -23.16 -42.58
CA MET A 213 20.86 -22.55 -42.22
C MET A 213 20.60 -21.27 -41.42
N VAL A 214 21.29 -21.14 -40.29
CA VAL A 214 21.28 -19.95 -39.42
C VAL A 214 22.69 -19.39 -39.20
N GLY A 215 23.71 -20.05 -39.74
CA GLY A 215 25.11 -19.61 -39.68
C GLY A 215 26.03 -20.61 -40.36
N VAL A 216 27.33 -20.39 -40.22
CA VAL A 216 28.38 -21.26 -40.74
C VAL A 216 29.56 -21.26 -39.78
N HIS A 217 30.22 -22.40 -39.68
CA HIS A 217 31.51 -22.56 -39.02
C HIS A 217 32.47 -23.31 -39.96
N MET A 218 33.72 -23.42 -39.57
CA MET A 218 34.72 -24.23 -40.27
C MET A 218 35.34 -25.25 -39.34
N PHE A 219 35.62 -26.45 -39.83
CA PHE A 219 36.38 -27.48 -39.12
C PHE A 219 37.77 -27.64 -39.70
N PHE A 220 38.80 -27.47 -38.89
CA PHE A 220 40.19 -27.67 -39.30
C PHE A 220 40.85 -28.78 -38.47
N PRO A 221 41.69 -29.63 -39.06
CA PRO A 221 42.15 -30.86 -38.40
C PRO A 221 43.24 -30.65 -37.35
N SER A 222 44.04 -29.59 -37.47
CA SER A 222 45.12 -29.27 -36.53
C SER A 222 45.66 -27.85 -36.77
N LEU A 223 46.45 -27.33 -35.86
CA LEU A 223 47.15 -26.05 -36.02
C LEU A 223 48.11 -26.00 -37.22
N HIS A 224 48.50 -27.14 -37.80
CA HIS A 224 49.30 -27.15 -39.03
C HIS A 224 48.56 -26.51 -40.22
N GLU A 225 47.22 -26.51 -40.20
CA GLU A 225 46.39 -25.87 -41.22
C GLU A 225 46.11 -24.39 -40.92
N VAL A 226 46.67 -23.85 -39.83
CA VAL A 226 46.60 -22.44 -39.45
C VAL A 226 47.95 -21.78 -39.74
N ARG A 227 48.01 -21.05 -40.86
CA ARG A 227 49.21 -20.30 -41.24
C ARG A 227 49.10 -18.85 -40.80
N VAL A 228 49.99 -18.41 -39.90
CA VAL A 228 50.12 -17.00 -39.52
C VAL A 228 50.71 -16.21 -40.70
N ILE A 229 49.93 -15.26 -41.23
CA ILE A 229 50.35 -14.29 -42.26
C ILE A 229 51.05 -13.10 -41.59
N GLN A 230 50.45 -12.59 -40.51
CA GLN A 230 50.98 -11.49 -39.69
C GLN A 230 50.78 -11.85 -38.22
N ALA A 231 51.88 -11.89 -37.46
CA ALA A 231 51.84 -12.21 -36.04
C ALA A 231 51.27 -11.04 -35.21
N ALA A 232 50.58 -11.38 -34.13
CA ALA A 232 50.16 -10.44 -33.11
C ALA A 232 51.37 -9.80 -32.39
N PRO A 233 51.21 -8.58 -31.82
CA PRO A 233 52.18 -8.02 -30.89
C PRO A 233 52.42 -8.95 -29.69
N LEU A 234 53.68 -9.09 -29.25
CA LEU A 234 54.06 -9.96 -28.12
C LEU A 234 53.40 -9.56 -26.79
N ASP A 235 53.22 -8.25 -26.55
CA ASP A 235 52.43 -7.73 -25.44
C ASP A 235 51.29 -6.88 -26.02
N PRO A 236 50.02 -7.32 -25.87
CA PRO A 236 48.85 -6.57 -26.33
C PRO A 236 48.77 -5.14 -25.74
N PHE A 237 49.36 -4.93 -24.58
CA PHE A 237 49.35 -3.63 -23.88
C PHE A 237 50.57 -2.76 -24.18
N ALA A 238 51.55 -3.26 -24.93
CA ALA A 238 52.70 -2.46 -25.36
C ALA A 238 52.31 -1.44 -26.45
N VAL A 239 51.15 -1.62 -27.10
CA VAL A 239 50.59 -0.63 -28.03
C VAL A 239 50.24 0.65 -27.26
N PRO A 240 50.56 1.85 -27.77
CA PRO A 240 50.23 3.11 -27.10
C PRO A 240 48.72 3.24 -26.83
N ALA A 241 48.37 3.73 -25.64
CA ALA A 241 46.97 4.00 -25.32
C ALA A 241 46.43 5.16 -26.18
N VAL A 242 45.27 4.96 -26.80
CA VAL A 242 44.53 5.97 -27.56
C VAL A 242 43.35 6.51 -26.74
N PRO A 243 43.04 7.81 -26.85
CA PRO A 243 41.82 8.38 -26.27
C PRO A 243 40.56 7.73 -26.86
N VAL A 244 39.51 7.63 -26.06
CA VAL A 244 38.21 7.08 -26.48
C VAL A 244 37.65 7.82 -27.69
N SER A 245 37.79 9.15 -27.73
CA SER A 245 37.34 9.98 -28.86
C SER A 245 38.12 9.79 -30.17
N GLN A 246 39.21 9.02 -30.18
CA GLN A 246 39.90 8.65 -31.42
C GLN A 246 39.38 7.36 -32.04
N LEU A 247 38.59 6.55 -31.33
CA LEU A 247 38.01 5.32 -31.87
C LEU A 247 37.08 5.65 -33.05
N PHE A 248 37.29 4.96 -34.18
CA PHE A 248 36.56 5.17 -35.45
C PHE A 248 36.61 6.62 -35.99
N ARG A 249 37.54 7.45 -35.52
CA ARG A 249 37.81 8.73 -36.16
C ARG A 249 38.44 8.48 -37.52
N TYR A 250 38.08 9.28 -38.52
CA TYR A 250 38.68 9.19 -39.85
C TYR A 250 40.21 9.22 -39.75
N SER A 251 40.84 8.16 -40.23
CA SER A 251 42.27 8.02 -40.37
C SER A 251 42.59 7.36 -41.70
N GLN A 252 43.78 7.60 -42.23
CA GLN A 252 44.26 6.95 -43.46
C GLN A 252 44.93 5.59 -43.18
N ASP A 253 45.00 5.18 -41.91
CA ASP A 253 45.61 3.91 -41.50
C ASP A 253 44.50 2.85 -41.33
N PRO A 254 44.55 1.72 -42.06
CA PRO A 254 43.59 0.63 -41.93
C PRO A 254 43.67 -0.15 -40.59
N GLY A 255 44.44 0.34 -39.60
CA GLY A 255 44.67 -0.26 -38.28
C GLY A 255 43.44 -0.58 -37.42
N LEU A 256 42.21 -0.32 -37.88
CA LEU A 256 40.96 -0.67 -37.20
C LEU A 256 40.71 -2.18 -37.08
N LEU A 257 41.50 -3.01 -37.76
CA LEU A 257 41.45 -4.47 -37.62
C LEU A 257 42.31 -5.00 -36.46
N HIS A 258 43.11 -4.17 -35.81
CA HIS A 258 43.94 -4.58 -34.68
C HIS A 258 43.25 -4.32 -33.34
N ARG A 259 43.72 -5.03 -32.30
CA ARG A 259 43.44 -4.62 -30.93
C ARG A 259 43.92 -3.19 -30.70
N VAL A 260 43.07 -2.38 -30.07
CA VAL A 260 43.42 -1.03 -29.62
C VAL A 260 43.52 -1.03 -28.11
N HIS A 261 44.41 -0.18 -27.61
CA HIS A 261 44.62 0.02 -26.19
C HIS A 261 43.96 1.33 -25.76
N VAL A 262 43.02 1.27 -24.82
CA VAL A 262 42.39 2.44 -24.19
C VAL A 262 42.72 2.41 -22.70
N ARG A 263 43.00 3.58 -22.14
CA ARG A 263 43.27 3.75 -20.71
C ARG A 263 42.25 4.71 -20.10
N GLY A 264 41.66 4.33 -18.97
CA GLY A 264 40.64 5.14 -18.31
C GLY A 264 40.40 4.73 -16.87
N SER A 265 39.73 5.62 -16.13
CA SER A 265 39.29 5.35 -14.76
C SER A 265 37.93 4.65 -14.77
N VAL A 266 37.79 3.59 -13.98
CA VAL A 266 36.54 2.81 -13.92
C VAL A 266 35.41 3.64 -13.33
N THR A 267 34.34 3.83 -14.10
CA THR A 267 33.14 4.54 -13.66
C THR A 267 32.05 3.57 -13.23
N LEU A 268 31.93 2.41 -13.87
CA LEU A 268 30.98 1.36 -13.52
C LEU A 268 31.57 -0.01 -13.83
N ASP A 269 31.35 -0.96 -12.93
CA ASP A 269 31.70 -2.37 -13.13
C ASP A 269 30.51 -3.25 -12.75
N TRP A 270 29.99 -3.99 -13.73
CA TRP A 270 29.04 -5.09 -13.57
C TRP A 270 29.78 -6.37 -13.96
N PRO A 271 30.37 -7.10 -12.99
CA PRO A 271 31.29 -8.20 -13.25
C PRO A 271 30.71 -9.24 -14.21
N GLY A 272 31.48 -9.61 -15.24
CA GLY A 272 31.10 -10.60 -16.25
C GLY A 272 30.01 -10.12 -17.23
N SER A 273 29.69 -8.83 -17.22
CA SER A 273 28.69 -8.24 -18.13
C SER A 273 29.21 -6.97 -18.80
N MET A 274 29.57 -5.96 -18.00
CA MET A 274 29.88 -4.62 -18.53
C MET A 274 30.87 -3.87 -17.66
N LEU A 275 31.84 -3.22 -18.29
CA LEU A 275 32.76 -2.29 -17.67
C LEU A 275 32.68 -0.94 -18.39
N CYS A 276 32.47 0.15 -17.65
CA CYS A 276 32.56 1.50 -18.20
C CYS A 276 33.77 2.22 -17.62
N ILE A 277 34.51 2.92 -18.48
CA ILE A 277 35.68 3.71 -18.12
C ILE A 277 35.58 5.12 -18.71
N GLU A 278 36.19 6.10 -18.05
CA GLU A 278 36.38 7.45 -18.57
C GLU A 278 37.86 7.79 -18.73
N ASP A 279 38.23 8.37 -19.88
CA ASP A 279 39.59 8.87 -20.15
C ASP A 279 39.79 10.34 -19.72
N GLY A 280 38.80 10.89 -19.01
CA GLY A 280 38.75 12.26 -18.50
C GLY A 280 37.84 13.18 -19.34
N LYS A 281 37.69 12.94 -20.65
CA LYS A 281 36.77 13.72 -21.50
C LYS A 281 35.57 12.90 -21.95
N ASP A 282 35.85 11.67 -22.38
CA ASP A 282 34.89 10.77 -23.01
C ASP A 282 34.81 9.46 -22.21
N GLY A 283 33.63 8.84 -22.27
CA GLY A 283 33.37 7.56 -21.63
C GLY A 283 33.13 6.47 -22.66
N ILE A 284 33.48 5.24 -22.31
CA ILE A 284 33.20 4.05 -23.11
C ILE A 284 32.72 2.93 -22.20
N CYS A 285 31.67 2.24 -22.63
CA CYS A 285 31.17 1.03 -21.98
C CYS A 285 31.46 -0.18 -22.87
N ILE A 286 32.03 -1.20 -22.25
CA ILE A 286 32.65 -2.36 -22.89
C ILE A 286 31.94 -3.59 -22.33
N GLN A 287 31.43 -4.45 -23.22
CA GLN A 287 30.90 -5.75 -22.81
C GLN A 287 32.07 -6.70 -22.56
N THR A 288 32.07 -7.35 -21.40
CA THR A 288 33.18 -8.22 -21.00
C THR A 288 32.66 -9.46 -20.29
N ALA A 289 33.26 -10.61 -20.60
CA ALA A 289 33.01 -11.87 -19.90
C ALA A 289 33.88 -12.01 -18.63
N GLN A 290 34.81 -11.08 -18.39
CA GLN A 290 35.68 -11.12 -17.22
C GLN A 290 34.86 -10.85 -15.94
N ALA A 291 34.74 -11.86 -15.09
CA ALA A 291 33.96 -11.79 -13.84
C ALA A 291 34.76 -11.30 -12.64
N THR A 292 36.04 -10.98 -12.80
CA THR A 292 36.87 -10.42 -11.72
C THR A 292 36.45 -8.96 -11.48
N PRO A 293 35.91 -8.61 -10.30
CA PRO A 293 35.47 -7.25 -10.03
C PRO A 293 36.64 -6.27 -10.03
N VAL A 294 36.40 -5.08 -10.56
CA VAL A 294 37.38 -3.99 -10.64
C VAL A 294 36.87 -2.80 -9.83
N ALA A 295 37.73 -2.25 -8.96
CA ALA A 295 37.32 -1.16 -8.09
C ALA A 295 36.97 0.11 -8.88
N THR A 296 35.81 0.71 -8.60
CA THR A 296 35.45 2.03 -9.18
C THR A 296 36.48 3.10 -8.81
N GLY A 297 36.87 3.93 -9.77
CA GLY A 297 37.93 4.93 -9.65
C GLY A 297 39.36 4.40 -9.84
N SER A 298 39.54 3.08 -10.02
CA SER A 298 40.84 2.52 -10.39
C SER A 298 41.17 2.87 -11.84
N LEU A 299 42.48 3.04 -12.13
CA LEU A 299 42.98 3.23 -13.48
C LEU A 299 43.22 1.85 -14.11
N VAL A 300 42.62 1.61 -15.27
CA VAL A 300 42.73 0.36 -16.01
C VAL A 300 43.23 0.58 -17.43
N ASP A 301 44.00 -0.38 -17.90
CA ASP A 301 44.35 -0.58 -19.30
C ASP A 301 43.36 -1.60 -19.89
N VAL A 302 42.69 -1.24 -20.97
CA VAL A 302 41.75 -2.12 -21.68
C VAL A 302 42.22 -2.28 -23.12
N VAL A 303 42.43 -3.53 -23.52
CA VAL A 303 42.85 -3.87 -24.88
C VAL A 303 41.79 -4.75 -25.52
N GLY A 304 41.22 -4.33 -26.64
CA GLY A 304 40.15 -5.06 -27.33
C GLY A 304 40.03 -4.65 -28.79
N PHE A 305 39.14 -5.31 -29.53
CA PHE A 305 38.89 -4.99 -30.93
C PHE A 305 37.86 -3.85 -31.04
N PRO A 306 38.15 -2.77 -31.79
CA PRO A 306 37.17 -1.73 -32.07
C PRO A 306 35.94 -2.32 -32.75
N ALA A 307 34.76 -2.01 -32.22
CA ALA A 307 33.48 -2.41 -32.80
C ALA A 307 32.48 -1.26 -32.77
N ILE A 308 31.46 -1.33 -33.62
CA ILE A 308 30.32 -0.41 -33.61
C ILE A 308 29.11 -1.16 -33.10
N SER A 309 28.62 -0.77 -31.93
CA SER A 309 27.40 -1.32 -31.33
C SER A 309 26.36 -0.22 -31.18
N GLN A 310 25.16 -0.43 -31.73
CA GLN A 310 24.05 0.55 -31.67
C GLN A 310 24.46 1.98 -32.06
N PHE A 311 25.21 2.13 -33.16
CA PHE A 311 25.77 3.41 -33.66
C PHE A 311 26.82 4.08 -32.75
N LYS A 312 27.47 3.31 -31.86
CA LYS A 312 28.49 3.82 -30.95
C LYS A 312 29.78 3.01 -31.04
N PRO A 313 30.95 3.66 -30.90
CA PRO A 313 32.21 2.95 -30.76
C PRO A 313 32.25 2.20 -29.42
N THR A 314 32.64 0.94 -29.45
CA THR A 314 32.90 0.11 -28.27
C THR A 314 34.12 -0.77 -28.52
N LEU A 315 34.51 -1.57 -27.51
CA LEU A 315 35.50 -2.62 -27.64
C LEU A 315 34.83 -3.98 -27.39
N GLU A 316 35.20 -4.95 -28.21
CA GLU A 316 34.77 -6.35 -28.09
C GLU A 316 36.00 -7.23 -27.83
N ASP A 317 35.76 -8.43 -27.27
CA ASP A 317 36.81 -9.40 -26.89
C ASP A 317 37.94 -8.77 -26.08
N ALA A 318 37.55 -7.83 -25.19
CA ALA A 318 38.46 -6.99 -24.46
C ALA A 318 39.08 -7.72 -23.27
N THR A 319 40.38 -7.50 -23.07
CA THR A 319 41.15 -7.93 -21.90
C THR A 319 41.44 -6.72 -21.03
N ILE A 320 41.19 -6.83 -19.73
CA ILE A 320 41.32 -5.74 -18.77
C ILE A 320 42.51 -6.02 -17.85
N ARG A 321 43.36 -5.02 -17.67
CA ARG A 321 44.50 -5.06 -16.74
C ARG A 321 44.46 -3.85 -15.83
N GLU A 322 44.43 -4.08 -14.52
CA GLU A 322 44.62 -3.01 -13.53
C GLU A 322 46.07 -2.54 -13.56
N THR A 323 46.30 -1.24 -13.67
CA THR A 323 47.64 -0.65 -13.77
C THR A 323 48.34 -0.57 -12.40
N GLY A 324 47.62 -0.83 -11.29
CA GLY A 324 48.14 -0.75 -9.92
C GLY A 324 48.50 0.67 -9.53
N GLY A 325 47.56 1.42 -8.97
CA GLY A 325 47.75 2.82 -8.61
C GLY A 325 46.70 3.35 -7.62
N PRO A 326 46.85 4.60 -7.15
CA PRO A 326 45.86 5.22 -6.27
C PRO A 326 44.49 5.31 -6.95
N VAL A 327 43.45 4.92 -6.22
CA VAL A 327 42.05 4.98 -6.65
C VAL A 327 41.56 6.42 -6.48
N TRP A 328 41.15 7.05 -7.58
CA TRP A 328 40.59 8.41 -7.56
C TRP A 328 39.13 8.36 -7.99
N PRO A 329 38.19 8.82 -7.15
CA PRO A 329 36.78 8.87 -7.54
C PRO A 329 36.61 9.80 -8.74
N VAL A 330 36.01 9.27 -9.82
CA VAL A 330 35.62 10.10 -10.97
C VAL A 330 34.46 11.00 -10.53
N PRO A 331 34.59 12.34 -10.59
CA PRO A 331 33.53 13.23 -10.16
C PRO A 331 32.38 13.21 -11.19
N PRO A 332 31.13 13.01 -10.77
CA PRO A 332 30.01 12.97 -11.71
C PRO A 332 29.67 14.37 -12.22
N VAL A 333 29.31 14.45 -13.50
CA VAL A 333 28.82 15.69 -14.12
C VAL A 333 27.35 15.90 -13.76
N SER A 334 27.02 17.01 -13.11
CA SER A 334 25.62 17.35 -12.81
C SER A 334 24.92 17.87 -14.06
N ILE A 335 23.79 17.26 -14.42
CA ILE A 335 23.11 17.51 -15.69
C ILE A 335 21.61 17.75 -15.53
N THR A 336 21.02 18.43 -16.52
CA THR A 336 19.56 18.54 -16.68
C THR A 336 19.03 17.49 -17.65
N ALA A 337 17.70 17.29 -17.66
CA ALA A 337 17.04 16.38 -18.58
C ALA A 337 17.36 16.68 -20.06
N ASP A 338 17.32 17.96 -20.45
CA ASP A 338 17.62 18.39 -21.82
C ASP A 338 19.10 18.17 -22.18
N GLN A 339 20.01 18.18 -21.20
CA GLN A 339 21.43 17.89 -21.43
C GLN A 339 21.68 16.40 -21.61
N ALA A 340 21.01 15.54 -20.84
CA ALA A 340 21.11 14.09 -20.98
C ALA A 340 20.82 13.66 -22.44
N ILE A 341 19.76 14.20 -23.03
CA ILE A 341 19.23 13.78 -24.34
C ILE A 341 20.04 14.35 -25.52
N ARG A 342 20.98 15.28 -25.31
CA ARG A 342 21.82 15.81 -26.40
C ARG A 342 22.83 14.81 -26.96
N GLY A 343 23.04 13.67 -26.29
CA GLY A 343 23.89 12.58 -26.76
C GLY A 343 25.39 12.75 -26.51
N ASN A 344 25.83 13.88 -25.93
CA ASN A 344 27.24 14.23 -25.73
C ASN A 344 27.84 13.73 -24.40
N LEU A 345 27.07 12.98 -23.62
CA LEU A 345 27.45 12.48 -22.30
C LEU A 345 27.43 10.95 -22.26
N ASP A 346 27.42 10.31 -23.43
CA ASP A 346 27.40 8.85 -23.52
C ASP A 346 28.64 8.23 -22.85
N GLY A 347 28.42 7.16 -22.09
CA GLY A 347 29.47 6.46 -21.33
C GLY A 347 30.01 7.23 -20.12
N ARG A 348 29.52 8.45 -19.84
CA ARG A 348 30.01 9.29 -18.75
C ARG A 348 29.20 9.15 -17.47
N LEU A 349 29.86 9.32 -16.34
CA LEU A 349 29.28 9.37 -15.01
C LEU A 349 28.57 10.71 -14.80
N VAL A 350 27.26 10.66 -14.65
CA VAL A 350 26.39 11.81 -14.51
C VAL A 350 25.64 11.78 -13.19
N ARG A 351 25.22 12.96 -12.73
CA ARG A 351 24.34 13.14 -11.60
C ARG A 351 23.09 13.89 -12.04
N ILE A 352 21.92 13.33 -11.75
CA ILE A 352 20.63 13.91 -12.12
C ILE A 352 19.63 13.78 -10.99
N ASP A 353 18.77 14.80 -10.86
CA ASP A 353 17.65 14.82 -9.93
C ASP A 353 16.36 14.57 -10.73
N ALA A 354 15.56 13.59 -10.29
CA ALA A 354 14.31 13.21 -10.96
C ALA A 354 13.28 12.63 -9.98
N GLU A 355 12.01 12.68 -10.36
CA GLU A 355 10.90 12.11 -9.60
C GLU A 355 10.70 10.63 -9.96
N LEU A 356 10.59 9.77 -8.97
CA LEU A 356 10.24 8.35 -9.17
C LEU A 356 8.77 8.21 -9.53
N ILE A 357 8.46 7.61 -10.69
CA ILE A 357 7.08 7.34 -11.11
C ILE A 357 6.72 5.87 -10.92
N GLY A 358 7.68 4.97 -11.10
CA GLY A 358 7.44 3.55 -10.93
C GLY A 358 8.72 2.75 -10.93
N GLN A 359 8.57 1.46 -10.63
CA GLN A 359 9.69 0.55 -10.43
C GLN A 359 9.30 -0.84 -10.93
N ASP A 360 10.19 -1.46 -11.68
CA ASP A 360 10.14 -2.88 -12.02
C ASP A 360 11.40 -3.55 -11.48
N LEU A 361 11.27 -4.13 -10.29
CA LEU A 361 12.38 -4.80 -9.60
C LEU A 361 12.33 -6.33 -9.77
N THR A 362 11.37 -6.83 -10.55
CA THR A 362 11.13 -8.27 -10.73
C THR A 362 11.68 -8.81 -12.04
N SER A 363 11.96 -7.93 -13.00
CA SER A 363 12.57 -8.30 -14.27
C SER A 363 14.03 -8.72 -14.11
N ALA A 364 14.58 -9.35 -15.16
CA ALA A 364 15.97 -9.76 -15.21
C ALA A 364 16.97 -8.58 -15.14
N GLU A 365 16.49 -7.37 -15.41
CA GLU A 365 17.23 -6.10 -15.33
C GLU A 365 16.39 -5.09 -14.53
N PRO A 366 16.55 -5.06 -13.20
CA PRO A 366 15.74 -4.22 -12.34
C PRO A 366 15.85 -2.75 -12.76
N THR A 367 14.71 -2.10 -12.99
CA THR A 367 14.63 -0.78 -13.61
C THR A 367 13.71 0.16 -12.81
N LEU A 368 14.18 1.39 -12.56
CA LEU A 368 13.37 2.48 -12.04
C LEU A 368 12.97 3.42 -13.18
N MET A 369 11.71 3.85 -13.17
CA MET A 369 11.18 4.81 -14.15
C MET A 369 11.08 6.18 -13.50
N LEU A 370 11.87 7.11 -14.02
CA LEU A 370 11.98 8.45 -13.45
C LEU A 370 11.51 9.52 -14.42
N ARG A 371 10.96 10.60 -13.88
CA ARG A 371 10.56 11.80 -14.62
C ARG A 371 11.40 13.00 -14.25
N THR A 372 11.89 13.67 -15.28
CA THR A 372 12.58 14.96 -15.14
C THR A 372 12.10 15.89 -16.26
N GLY A 373 11.43 16.98 -15.87
CA GLY A 373 10.67 17.82 -16.80
C GLY A 373 9.61 17.02 -17.55
N ARG A 374 9.72 16.99 -18.89
CA ARG A 374 8.82 16.25 -19.80
C ARG A 374 9.32 14.85 -20.19
N PHE A 375 10.47 14.45 -19.68
CA PHE A 375 11.16 13.24 -20.13
C PHE A 375 11.04 12.13 -19.10
N LEU A 376 10.92 10.90 -19.60
CA LEU A 376 11.02 9.67 -18.83
C LEU A 376 12.39 9.06 -19.08
N ILE A 377 13.11 8.76 -18.01
CA ILE A 377 14.46 8.19 -18.04
C ILE A 377 14.41 6.85 -17.29
N PRO A 378 14.62 5.72 -17.98
CA PRO A 378 14.83 4.45 -17.31
C PRO A 378 16.20 4.43 -16.63
N VAL A 379 16.23 3.92 -15.41
CA VAL A 379 17.45 3.78 -14.61
C VAL A 379 17.61 2.31 -14.25
N MET A 380 18.66 1.68 -14.78
CA MET A 380 18.94 0.26 -14.57
C MET A 380 19.83 0.05 -13.35
N LEU A 381 19.50 -0.96 -12.57
CA LEU A 381 20.24 -1.39 -11.39
C LEU A 381 21.04 -2.67 -11.72
N PRO A 382 22.14 -2.94 -11.00
CA PRO A 382 22.83 -4.23 -11.12
C PRO A 382 21.90 -5.37 -10.69
N LYS A 383 22.05 -6.55 -11.30
CA LYS A 383 21.15 -7.71 -11.09
C LYS A 383 20.96 -8.08 -9.61
N ASP A 384 22.03 -7.98 -8.83
CA ASP A 384 22.02 -8.34 -7.40
C ASP A 384 21.38 -7.27 -6.49
N ALA A 385 21.09 -6.07 -7.01
CA ALA A 385 20.50 -4.98 -6.24
C ALA A 385 18.99 -5.13 -5.97
N ALA A 386 18.30 -6.05 -6.66
CA ALA A 386 16.87 -6.28 -6.46
C ALA A 386 16.56 -6.76 -5.03
N ALA A 387 17.47 -7.53 -4.42
CA ALA A 387 17.34 -8.10 -3.08
C ALA A 387 17.62 -7.06 -1.98
N GLY A 388 16.84 -5.99 -1.92
CA GLY A 388 16.93 -4.95 -0.87
C GLY A 388 16.40 -3.57 -1.27
N ALA A 389 16.23 -3.31 -2.57
CA ALA A 389 15.79 -2.01 -3.09
C ALA A 389 14.29 -1.73 -2.92
N ALA A 390 13.44 -2.77 -2.93
CA ALA A 390 11.97 -2.63 -3.02
C ALA A 390 11.29 -1.87 -1.87
N MET A 391 11.98 -1.68 -0.73
CA MET A 391 11.41 -1.05 0.46
C MET A 391 11.94 0.36 0.76
N ARG A 392 12.91 0.86 -0.02
CA ARG A 392 13.62 2.11 0.31
C ARG A 392 13.02 3.37 -0.29
N TRP A 393 12.33 3.27 -1.43
CA TRP A 393 11.82 4.44 -2.16
C TRP A 393 10.35 4.28 -2.48
N LYS A 394 9.60 5.38 -2.35
CA LYS A 394 8.17 5.43 -2.67
C LYS A 394 7.97 6.21 -3.97
N ASP A 395 7.00 5.80 -4.77
CA ASP A 395 6.59 6.59 -5.94
C ASP A 395 6.23 8.03 -5.52
N GLY A 396 6.62 9.00 -6.34
CA GLY A 396 6.56 10.43 -6.05
C GLY A 396 7.76 10.98 -5.25
N SER A 397 8.74 10.15 -4.88
CA SER A 397 9.99 10.64 -4.26
C SER A 397 10.83 11.40 -5.29
N ILE A 398 11.43 12.52 -4.88
CA ILE A 398 12.49 13.19 -5.66
C ILE A 398 13.81 12.52 -5.27
N LEU A 399 14.45 11.88 -6.23
CA LEU A 399 15.70 11.14 -6.08
C LEU A 399 16.83 11.86 -6.80
N ARG A 400 18.00 11.91 -6.16
CA ARG A 400 19.27 12.26 -6.78
C ARG A 400 20.01 10.96 -7.05
N MET A 401 20.33 10.70 -8.31
CA MET A 401 21.09 9.51 -8.68
C MET A 401 22.43 9.88 -9.30
N THR A 402 23.40 9.00 -9.11
CA THR A 402 24.70 9.07 -9.79
C THR A 402 24.90 7.79 -10.59
N GLY A 403 25.07 7.88 -11.91
CA GLY A 403 25.19 6.69 -12.75
C GLY A 403 25.79 7.00 -14.11
N VAL A 404 26.09 5.97 -14.87
CA VAL A 404 26.65 6.11 -16.22
C VAL A 404 25.52 6.32 -17.22
N CYS A 405 25.62 7.39 -18.00
CA CYS A 405 24.63 7.77 -19.01
C CYS A 405 24.85 6.94 -20.29
N ILE A 406 23.80 6.26 -20.76
CA ILE A 406 23.80 5.48 -22.01
C ILE A 406 22.73 6.04 -22.95
N VAL A 407 23.16 6.64 -24.05
CA VAL A 407 22.28 7.27 -25.03
C VAL A 407 21.72 6.23 -25.98
N ARG A 408 20.42 6.01 -26.06
CA ARG A 408 19.83 5.16 -27.10
C ARG A 408 19.63 5.95 -28.38
N VAL A 409 20.09 5.41 -29.50
CA VAL A 409 20.01 6.05 -30.81
C VAL A 409 18.69 5.69 -31.49
N ASP A 410 18.03 6.67 -32.10
CA ASP A 410 16.92 6.42 -33.01
C ASP A 410 17.49 5.98 -34.37
N SER A 411 17.49 4.67 -34.60
CA SER A 411 18.08 4.05 -35.80
C SER A 411 17.45 4.59 -37.09
N LEU A 412 16.13 4.80 -37.12
CA LEU A 412 15.42 5.24 -38.31
C LEU A 412 15.78 6.69 -38.64
N ARG A 413 15.73 7.59 -37.64
CA ARG A 413 16.07 9.01 -37.85
C ARG A 413 17.55 9.22 -38.11
N THR A 414 18.42 8.37 -37.55
CA THR A 414 19.85 8.40 -37.82
C THR A 414 20.15 7.99 -39.25
N ASN A 415 19.55 6.88 -39.72
CA ASN A 415 19.74 6.40 -41.09
C ASN A 415 19.16 7.33 -42.17
N LEU A 416 18.05 8.01 -41.86
CA LEU A 416 17.44 9.01 -42.76
C LEU A 416 18.13 10.37 -42.71
N GLY A 417 19.07 10.59 -41.79
CA GLY A 417 19.78 11.84 -41.62
C GLY A 417 21.02 11.96 -42.53
N GLU A 418 21.65 13.13 -42.51
CA GLU A 418 22.91 13.41 -43.20
C GLU A 418 24.14 12.88 -42.41
N GLY A 419 24.07 11.62 -41.95
CA GLY A 419 25.17 10.97 -41.22
C GLY A 419 25.37 11.43 -39.76
N ALA A 420 24.47 12.24 -39.21
CA ALA A 420 24.50 12.64 -37.80
C ALA A 420 23.63 11.71 -36.93
N VAL A 421 24.23 11.17 -35.86
CA VAL A 421 23.52 10.37 -34.86
C VAL A 421 22.40 11.20 -34.21
N ARG A 422 21.18 10.66 -34.21
CA ARG A 422 20.02 11.28 -33.57
C ARG A 422 19.71 10.54 -32.26
N PRO A 423 19.92 11.17 -31.09
CA PRO A 423 19.56 10.56 -29.83
C PRO A 423 18.04 10.38 -29.75
N GLY A 424 17.60 9.19 -29.34
CA GLY A 424 16.20 8.85 -29.15
C GLY A 424 15.79 8.95 -27.68
N SER A 425 16.49 8.21 -26.82
CA SER A 425 16.28 8.23 -25.36
C SER A 425 17.62 8.08 -24.63
N VAL A 426 17.58 8.12 -23.30
CA VAL A 426 18.76 7.94 -22.46
C VAL A 426 18.40 7.02 -21.34
N ASP A 427 19.29 6.09 -21.03
CA ASP A 427 19.24 5.26 -19.85
C ASP A 427 20.37 5.65 -18.89
N ILE A 428 20.17 5.38 -17.60
CA ILE A 428 21.22 5.56 -16.61
C ILE A 428 21.51 4.22 -15.95
N LEU A 429 22.76 3.77 -16.01
CA LEU A 429 23.22 2.57 -15.33
C LEU A 429 23.77 2.95 -13.96
N LEU A 430 23.23 2.36 -12.89
CA LEU A 430 23.73 2.55 -11.54
C LEU A 430 24.83 1.55 -11.20
N ARG A 431 25.79 1.99 -10.39
CA ARG A 431 26.87 1.13 -9.88
C ARG A 431 26.38 0.35 -8.67
N SER A 432 25.61 1.02 -7.81
CA SER A 432 25.02 0.49 -6.59
C SER A 432 23.70 1.20 -6.27
N VAL A 433 22.88 0.60 -5.40
CA VAL A 433 21.73 1.27 -4.77
C VAL A 433 22.13 2.49 -3.92
N ASP A 434 23.38 2.55 -3.47
CA ASP A 434 23.91 3.66 -2.65
C ASP A 434 24.13 4.94 -3.48
N ASP A 435 24.12 4.83 -4.81
CA ASP A 435 24.19 5.98 -5.71
C ASP A 435 22.87 6.76 -5.79
N ILE A 436 21.81 6.28 -5.12
CA ILE A 436 20.52 6.95 -5.02
C ILE A 436 20.38 7.61 -3.64
N ALA A 437 20.25 8.94 -3.64
CA ALA A 437 19.91 9.73 -2.46
C ALA A 437 18.47 10.27 -2.58
N VAL A 438 17.66 10.05 -1.54
CA VAL A 438 16.31 10.64 -1.47
C VAL A 438 16.43 12.10 -1.09
N LEU A 439 16.15 13.02 -2.01
CA LEU A 439 16.13 14.46 -1.71
C LEU A 439 14.83 14.87 -1.01
N ARG A 440 13.71 14.27 -1.42
CA ARG A 440 12.40 14.56 -0.86
C ARG A 440 11.51 13.32 -0.94
N ALA A 441 11.04 12.84 0.20
CA ALA A 441 9.99 11.82 0.26
C ALA A 441 8.63 12.43 -0.18
N PRO A 442 7.69 11.62 -0.70
CA PRO A 442 6.36 12.10 -1.06
C PRO A 442 5.67 12.72 0.17
N SER A 443 4.89 13.78 -0.08
CA SER A 443 4.06 14.38 0.96
C SER A 443 3.05 13.36 1.49
N TRP A 444 2.86 13.31 2.81
CA TRP A 444 1.76 12.53 3.39
C TRP A 444 0.38 13.08 3.00
N TRP A 445 0.30 14.34 2.59
CA TRP A 445 -0.90 14.94 2.00
C TRP A 445 -1.05 14.53 0.54
N THR A 446 -1.49 13.29 0.30
CA THR A 446 -2.02 12.85 -0.99
C THR A 446 -3.52 13.14 -1.07
N PRO A 447 -4.14 13.18 -2.27
CA PRO A 447 -5.58 13.33 -2.40
C PRO A 447 -6.37 12.29 -1.57
N GLU A 448 -5.84 11.07 -1.49
CA GLU A 448 -6.41 9.97 -0.69
C GLU A 448 -6.38 10.28 0.80
N HIS A 449 -5.21 10.58 1.39
CA HIS A 449 -5.09 10.92 2.81
C HIS A 449 -5.83 12.23 3.17
N THR A 450 -5.93 13.16 2.22
CA THR A 450 -6.72 14.37 2.39
C THR A 450 -8.20 14.01 2.54
N LEU A 451 -8.73 13.14 1.69
CA LEU A 451 -10.12 12.67 1.78
C LEU A 451 -10.38 11.90 3.09
N GLU A 452 -9.46 11.02 3.49
CA GLU A 452 -9.54 10.30 4.77
C GLU A 452 -9.56 11.25 5.97
N SER A 453 -8.69 12.27 5.97
CA SER A 453 -8.61 13.26 7.05
C SER A 453 -9.87 14.11 7.16
N PHE A 454 -10.47 14.52 6.03
CA PHE A 454 -11.75 15.23 6.01
C PHE A 454 -12.89 14.33 6.52
N GLY A 455 -12.89 13.05 6.13
CA GLY A 455 -13.86 12.06 6.64
C GLY A 455 -13.79 11.89 8.16
N ALA A 456 -12.57 11.69 8.71
CA ALA A 456 -12.35 11.56 10.15
C ALA A 456 -12.77 12.82 10.93
N THR A 457 -12.43 14.00 10.40
CA THR A 457 -12.83 15.28 10.99
C THR A 457 -14.35 15.44 10.98
N GLY A 458 -15.02 15.10 9.88
CA GLY A 458 -16.48 15.10 9.79
C GLY A 458 -17.14 14.17 10.81
N MET A 459 -16.59 12.97 11.02
CA MET A 459 -17.08 12.01 12.00
C MET A 459 -16.93 12.52 13.45
N LEU A 460 -15.81 13.17 13.78
CA LEU A 460 -15.61 13.81 15.08
C LEU A 460 -16.60 14.95 15.33
N VAL A 461 -16.88 15.77 14.32
CA VAL A 461 -17.89 16.84 14.42
C VAL A 461 -19.28 16.26 14.66
N LEU A 462 -19.66 15.19 13.95
CA LEU A 462 -20.95 14.52 14.16
C LEU A 462 -21.05 13.91 15.57
N ALA A 463 -19.98 13.28 16.07
CA ALA A 463 -19.93 12.75 17.43
C ALA A 463 -20.07 13.86 18.49
N ALA A 464 -19.39 14.99 18.31
CA ALA A 464 -19.50 16.14 19.20
C ALA A 464 -20.91 16.75 19.19
N LEU A 465 -21.54 16.89 18.02
CA LEU A 465 -22.92 17.35 17.90
C LEU A 465 -23.90 16.39 18.58
N GLY A 466 -23.74 15.08 18.38
CA GLY A 466 -24.51 14.05 19.07
C GLY A 466 -24.36 14.13 20.59
N TRP A 467 -23.14 14.33 21.08
CA TRP A 467 -22.86 14.53 22.51
C TRP A 467 -23.53 15.77 23.09
N ILE A 468 -23.49 16.90 22.37
CA ILE A 468 -24.15 18.15 22.78
C ILE A 468 -25.67 17.95 22.89
N VAL A 469 -26.29 17.27 21.91
CA VAL A 469 -27.73 16.97 21.94
C VAL A 469 -28.09 16.08 23.12
N PHE A 470 -27.31 15.01 23.35
CA PHE A 470 -27.49 14.10 24.48
C PHE A 470 -27.38 14.82 25.83
N LEU A 471 -26.34 15.64 26.02
CA LEU A 471 -26.12 16.41 27.24
C LEU A 471 -27.27 17.40 27.50
N ARG A 472 -27.73 18.11 26.46
CA ARG A 472 -28.89 19.01 26.56
C ARG A 472 -30.15 18.28 26.97
N HIS A 473 -30.37 17.06 26.46
CA HIS A 473 -31.52 16.25 26.86
C HIS A 473 -31.45 15.85 28.34
N ARG A 474 -30.27 15.42 28.81
CA ARG A 474 -30.04 15.03 30.20
C ARG A 474 -30.27 16.18 31.19
N VAL A 475 -29.74 17.36 30.91
CA VAL A 475 -29.90 18.55 31.76
C VAL A 475 -31.37 18.93 31.90
N ARG A 476 -32.13 18.94 30.79
CA ARG A 476 -33.57 19.27 30.81
C ARG A 476 -34.39 18.32 31.69
N GLN A 477 -34.05 17.03 31.72
CA GLN A 477 -34.73 16.06 32.58
C GLN A 477 -34.47 16.34 34.06
N GLN A 478 -33.23 16.64 34.45
CA GLN A 478 -32.87 16.93 35.84
C GLN A 478 -33.52 18.21 36.36
N THR A 479 -33.61 19.26 35.53
CA THR A 479 -34.26 20.53 35.94
C THR A 479 -35.76 20.36 36.19
N ARG A 480 -36.44 19.47 35.46
CA ARG A 480 -37.88 19.21 35.68
C ARG A 480 -38.13 18.49 37.01
N ALA A 481 -37.36 17.44 37.29
CA ALA A 481 -37.49 16.67 38.53
C ALA A 481 -37.24 17.52 39.78
N LEU A 482 -36.31 18.48 39.73
CA LEU A 482 -36.02 19.37 40.86
C LEU A 482 -37.20 20.31 41.18
N ARG A 483 -37.83 20.90 40.15
CA ARG A 483 -38.95 21.84 40.34
C ARG A 483 -40.18 21.18 40.98
N GLU A 484 -40.51 19.96 40.56
CA GLU A 484 -41.63 19.21 41.14
C GLU A 484 -41.43 18.86 42.63
N SER A 485 -40.17 18.69 43.06
CA SER A 485 -39.83 18.45 44.45
C SER A 485 -39.98 19.71 45.32
N GLU A 486 -39.64 20.89 44.79
CA GLU A 486 -39.74 22.16 45.53
C GLU A 486 -41.20 22.55 45.80
N GLU A 487 -42.10 22.34 44.84
CA GLU A 487 -43.53 22.65 44.99
C GLU A 487 -44.21 21.78 46.06
N ARG A 488 -43.88 20.48 46.14
CA ARG A 488 -44.41 19.59 47.18
C ARG A 488 -43.94 19.95 48.59
N LEU A 489 -42.69 20.38 48.74
CA LEU A 489 -42.14 20.77 50.04
C LEU A 489 -42.79 22.05 50.58
N ARG A 490 -43.12 23.02 49.71
CA ARG A 490 -43.84 24.24 50.12
C ARG A 490 -45.24 23.95 50.66
N HIS A 491 -46.03 23.13 49.96
CA HIS A 491 -47.40 22.82 50.39
C HIS A 491 -47.47 22.15 51.77
N LEU A 492 -46.49 21.29 52.11
CA LEU A 492 -46.42 20.62 53.41
C LEU A 492 -46.04 21.56 54.57
N SER A 493 -45.47 22.74 54.28
CA SER A 493 -45.02 23.69 55.30
C SER A 493 -46.07 24.76 55.66
N GLU A 494 -47.09 24.98 54.82
CA GLU A 494 -48.00 26.14 54.92
C GLU A 494 -49.44 25.79 55.38
N HIS A 495 -49.81 24.50 55.40
CA HIS A 495 -51.15 24.04 55.79
C HIS A 495 -51.09 23.09 57.00
N ASP A 496 -52.16 23.08 57.81
CA ASP A 496 -52.36 22.13 58.90
C ASP A 496 -52.68 20.75 58.34
N ALA A 497 -51.91 19.74 58.75
CA ALA A 497 -52.00 18.39 58.19
C ALA A 497 -53.33 17.68 58.49
N LEU A 498 -54.05 18.09 59.55
CA LEU A 498 -55.32 17.46 59.93
C LEU A 498 -56.53 18.11 59.25
N THR A 499 -56.60 19.43 59.24
CA THR A 499 -57.78 20.17 58.74
C THR A 499 -57.63 20.66 57.30
N GLY A 500 -56.41 20.70 56.76
CA GLY A 500 -56.11 21.28 55.45
C GLY A 500 -56.22 22.80 55.41
N LEU A 501 -56.54 23.46 56.54
CA LEU A 501 -56.58 24.91 56.65
C LEU A 501 -55.15 25.49 56.68
N PRO A 502 -54.97 26.78 56.34
CA PRO A 502 -53.75 27.52 56.67
C PRO A 502 -53.27 27.27 58.10
N ASN A 503 -51.98 26.96 58.24
CA ASN A 503 -51.35 26.86 59.56
C ASN A 503 -50.91 28.26 60.03
N ARG A 504 -50.27 28.32 61.21
CA ARG A 504 -49.75 29.57 61.77
C ARG A 504 -48.85 30.37 60.82
N ILE A 505 -48.02 29.70 60.01
CA ILE A 505 -47.09 30.37 59.08
C ILE A 505 -47.89 31.12 58.00
N LEU A 506 -48.83 30.43 57.35
CA LEU A 506 -49.66 31.03 56.30
C LEU A 506 -50.67 32.05 56.85
N LEU A 507 -51.16 31.86 58.08
CA LEU A 507 -52.00 32.86 58.76
C LEU A 507 -51.24 34.17 58.96
N ASN A 508 -50.02 34.11 59.50
CA ASN A 508 -49.24 35.31 59.79
C ASN A 508 -48.90 36.09 58.51
N ASP A 509 -48.54 35.39 57.43
CA ASP A 509 -48.32 36.00 56.11
C ASP A 509 -49.59 36.74 55.62
N ARG A 510 -50.75 36.07 55.69
CA ARG A 510 -52.03 36.69 55.29
C ARG A 510 -52.45 37.83 56.20
N LEU A 511 -52.17 37.76 57.49
CA LEU A 511 -52.45 38.82 58.46
C LEU A 511 -51.61 40.07 58.19
N GLN A 512 -50.31 39.91 57.90
CA GLN A 512 -49.44 41.02 57.50
C GLN A 512 -49.93 41.68 56.20
N ILE A 513 -50.31 40.89 55.21
CA ILE A 513 -50.89 41.40 53.95
C ILE A 513 -52.21 42.14 54.22
N ALA A 514 -53.09 41.58 55.05
CA ALA A 514 -54.38 42.16 55.38
C ALA A 514 -54.25 43.47 56.18
N GLN A 515 -53.32 43.57 57.14
CA GLN A 515 -53.03 44.81 57.87
C GLN A 515 -52.48 45.90 56.96
N ALA A 516 -51.49 45.58 56.11
CA ALA A 516 -50.92 46.54 55.15
C ALA A 516 -51.99 47.06 54.18
N ARG A 517 -52.91 46.19 53.78
CA ARG A 517 -54.06 46.54 52.94
C ARG A 517 -55.07 47.43 53.68
N ALA A 518 -55.43 47.09 54.92
CA ALA A 518 -56.34 47.87 55.76
C ALA A 518 -55.82 49.29 56.00
N ALA A 519 -54.54 49.44 56.36
CA ALA A 519 -53.90 50.74 56.53
C ALA A 519 -53.91 51.57 55.24
N ARG A 520 -53.66 50.93 54.09
CA ARG A 520 -53.64 51.61 52.78
C ARG A 520 -55.01 52.08 52.31
N PHE A 521 -56.04 51.26 52.49
CA PHE A 521 -57.38 51.52 51.96
C PHE A 521 -58.36 52.04 53.02
N GLN A 522 -57.92 52.23 54.25
CA GLN A 522 -58.72 52.68 55.40
C GLN A 522 -59.96 51.78 55.60
N THR A 523 -59.75 50.46 55.47
CA THR A 523 -60.77 49.43 55.66
C THR A 523 -60.65 48.80 57.05
N CYS A 524 -61.75 48.27 57.59
CA CYS A 524 -61.75 47.65 58.91
C CYS A 524 -61.26 46.21 58.80
N LEU A 525 -60.29 45.82 59.62
CA LEU A 525 -59.82 44.44 59.75
C LEU A 525 -60.49 43.78 60.96
N GLY A 526 -61.06 42.60 60.78
CA GLY A 526 -61.58 41.78 61.87
C GLY A 526 -60.70 40.56 62.13
N LEU A 527 -60.47 40.24 63.39
CA LEU A 527 -59.84 38.98 63.80
C LEU A 527 -60.67 38.32 64.89
N LEU A 528 -61.01 37.06 64.67
CA LEU A 528 -61.78 36.26 65.60
C LEU A 528 -60.90 35.12 66.08
N MET A 529 -60.73 35.02 67.40
CA MET A 529 -60.13 33.86 68.04
C MET A 529 -61.26 32.91 68.46
N VAL A 530 -61.22 31.67 68.01
CA VAL A 530 -62.26 30.66 68.22
C VAL A 530 -61.65 29.46 68.94
N ASP A 531 -62.22 29.09 70.08
CA ASP A 531 -61.81 27.91 70.85
C ASP A 531 -63.02 27.01 71.11
N VAL A 532 -62.78 25.70 71.00
CA VAL A 532 -63.81 24.68 71.20
C VAL A 532 -64.00 24.43 72.70
N ASP A 533 -65.20 24.73 73.19
CA ASP A 533 -65.54 24.52 74.58
C ASP A 533 -65.54 23.02 74.93
N GLY A 534 -64.75 22.64 75.94
CA GLY A 534 -64.76 21.27 76.45
C GLY A 534 -64.07 20.24 75.55
N PHE A 535 -63.23 20.66 74.59
CA PHE A 535 -62.56 19.74 73.66
C PHE A 535 -61.76 18.61 74.34
N LYS A 536 -61.11 18.90 75.48
CA LYS A 536 -60.40 17.87 76.28
C LYS A 536 -61.33 16.81 76.85
N GLU A 537 -62.56 17.18 77.19
CA GLU A 537 -63.58 16.26 77.69
C GLU A 537 -64.09 15.37 76.56
N VAL A 538 -64.25 15.91 75.35
CA VAL A 538 -64.58 15.13 74.14
C VAL A 538 -63.48 14.11 73.83
N ASN A 539 -62.21 14.53 73.85
CA ASN A 539 -61.07 13.62 73.68
C ASN A 539 -61.00 12.55 74.78
N GLY A 540 -61.29 12.93 76.03
CA GLY A 540 -61.30 12.01 77.16
C GLY A 540 -62.45 11.00 77.13
N ALA A 541 -63.60 11.36 76.55
CA ALA A 541 -64.80 10.52 76.50
C ALA A 541 -64.91 9.66 75.22
N LEU A 542 -64.49 10.19 74.05
CA LEU A 542 -64.70 9.56 72.74
C LEU A 542 -63.39 9.22 72.01
N GLY A 543 -62.24 9.59 72.57
CA GLY A 543 -60.91 9.33 72.01
C GLY A 543 -60.43 10.41 71.03
N HIS A 544 -59.12 10.42 70.77
CA HIS A 544 -58.46 11.42 69.94
C HIS A 544 -58.95 11.44 68.48
N GLN A 545 -59.35 10.29 67.93
CA GLN A 545 -59.87 10.22 66.56
C GLN A 545 -61.21 10.94 66.41
N ALA A 546 -62.09 10.86 67.41
CA ALA A 546 -63.34 11.59 67.46
C ALA A 546 -63.09 13.11 67.60
N GLY A 547 -62.09 13.51 68.39
CA GLY A 547 -61.63 14.89 68.46
C GLY A 547 -61.09 15.41 67.12
N ASP A 548 -60.32 14.59 66.41
CA ASP A 548 -59.80 14.94 65.08
C ASP A 548 -60.92 15.10 64.02
N ASN A 549 -61.94 14.24 64.08
CA ASN A 549 -63.15 14.35 63.25
C ASN A 549 -63.92 15.62 63.57
N LEU A 550 -64.11 15.93 64.86
CA LEU A 550 -64.73 17.17 65.33
C LEU A 550 -64.01 18.39 64.76
N LEU A 551 -62.68 18.42 64.82
CA LEU A 551 -61.91 19.56 64.32
C LEU A 551 -61.99 19.70 62.80
N ARG A 552 -62.11 18.60 62.04
CA ARG A 552 -62.34 18.63 60.59
C ARG A 552 -63.73 19.17 60.23
N GLU A 553 -64.77 18.71 60.93
CA GLU A 553 -66.13 19.21 60.72
C GLU A 553 -66.28 20.67 61.14
N LEU A 554 -65.66 21.07 62.26
CA LEU A 554 -65.62 22.45 62.68
C LEU A 554 -64.85 23.33 61.67
N ALA A 555 -63.72 22.87 61.14
CA ALA A 555 -62.98 23.57 60.09
C ALA A 555 -63.86 23.82 58.84
N GLY A 556 -64.63 22.81 58.42
CA GLY A 556 -65.61 22.94 57.34
C GLY A 556 -66.73 23.94 57.67
N SER A 557 -67.29 23.86 58.88
CA SER A 557 -68.35 24.76 59.36
C SER A 557 -67.88 26.23 59.43
N LEU A 558 -66.67 26.46 59.95
CA LEU A 558 -66.02 27.77 59.96
C LEU A 558 -65.80 28.30 58.54
N GLY A 559 -65.27 27.46 57.64
CA GLY A 559 -65.08 27.80 56.24
C GLY A 559 -66.39 28.19 55.53
N GLY A 560 -67.49 27.50 55.82
CA GLY A 560 -68.82 27.83 55.29
C GLY A 560 -69.45 29.09 55.89
N CYS A 561 -68.96 29.55 57.04
CA CYS A 561 -69.45 30.78 57.67
C CYS A 561 -68.87 32.05 57.04
N VAL A 562 -67.71 31.96 56.39
CA VAL A 562 -66.92 33.09 55.90
C VAL A 562 -66.85 33.14 54.37
N ARG A 563 -66.29 34.22 53.81
CA ARG A 563 -66.11 34.39 52.36
C ARG A 563 -64.81 33.74 51.90
N SER A 564 -64.66 33.48 50.59
CA SER A 564 -63.43 32.93 50.01
C SER A 564 -62.20 33.85 50.14
N THR A 565 -62.41 35.15 50.38
CA THR A 565 -61.36 36.13 50.66
C THR A 565 -60.92 36.14 52.13
N ASP A 566 -61.72 35.56 53.00
CA ASP A 566 -61.43 35.46 54.44
C ASP A 566 -60.52 34.25 54.67
N THR A 567 -59.81 34.24 55.80
CA THR A 567 -58.90 33.13 56.13
C THR A 567 -59.34 32.49 57.43
N VAL A 568 -59.71 31.21 57.35
CA VAL A 568 -59.83 30.35 58.53
C VAL A 568 -58.51 29.60 58.66
N ALA A 569 -57.85 29.74 59.79
CA ALA A 569 -56.60 29.06 60.09
C ALA A 569 -56.72 28.26 61.38
N ARG A 570 -56.01 27.14 61.45
CA ARG A 570 -55.85 26.40 62.70
C ARG A 570 -54.45 26.66 63.25
N ILE A 571 -54.39 27.23 64.45
CA ILE A 571 -53.12 27.71 65.03
C ILE A 571 -52.52 26.76 66.06
N GLY A 572 -53.30 25.81 66.55
CA GLY A 572 -52.89 24.73 67.46
C GLY A 572 -54.10 24.05 68.09
N GLY A 573 -53.97 22.79 68.50
CA GLY A 573 -54.99 22.08 69.31
C GLY A 573 -56.43 22.26 68.79
N ASP A 574 -57.23 22.94 69.60
CA ASP A 574 -58.64 23.31 69.44
C ASP A 574 -58.86 24.80 69.08
N GLU A 575 -57.80 25.52 68.76
CA GLU A 575 -57.81 26.96 68.48
C GLU A 575 -57.80 27.25 66.97
N PHE A 576 -58.78 28.05 66.55
CA PHE A 576 -58.91 28.56 65.20
C PHE A 576 -58.87 30.08 65.21
N VAL A 577 -58.33 30.64 64.14
CA VAL A 577 -58.36 32.08 63.88
C VAL A 577 -59.13 32.30 62.60
N VAL A 578 -60.06 33.25 62.64
CA VAL A 578 -60.73 33.75 61.45
C VAL A 578 -60.31 35.18 61.21
N LEU A 579 -59.60 35.40 60.11
CA LEU A 579 -59.17 36.71 59.63
C LEU A 579 -60.14 37.23 58.57
N LEU A 580 -60.70 38.41 58.83
CA LEU A 580 -61.74 39.06 58.03
C LEU A 580 -61.21 40.38 57.47
N PRO A 581 -60.55 40.37 56.31
CA PRO A 581 -60.10 41.60 55.65
C PRO A 581 -61.28 42.40 55.08
N ASP A 582 -61.09 43.71 54.93
CA ASP A 582 -62.00 44.62 54.22
C ASP A 582 -63.46 44.65 54.76
N LEU A 583 -63.63 44.59 56.08
CA LEU A 583 -64.93 44.84 56.72
C LEU A 583 -65.35 46.31 56.52
N ARG A 584 -66.66 46.53 56.32
CA ARG A 584 -67.21 47.89 56.13
C ARG A 584 -67.49 48.57 57.46
N ILE A 585 -67.96 47.81 58.45
CA ILE A 585 -68.27 48.28 59.80
C ILE A 585 -67.89 47.18 60.80
N PRO A 586 -67.43 47.51 62.04
CA PRO A 586 -67.04 46.51 63.04
C PRO A 586 -68.12 45.47 63.37
N VAL A 587 -69.40 45.88 63.31
CA VAL A 587 -70.54 45.01 63.58
C VAL A 587 -70.59 43.81 62.61
N GLU A 588 -70.00 43.90 61.41
CA GLU A 588 -69.91 42.74 60.50
C GLU A 588 -69.08 41.59 61.11
N ALA A 589 -68.04 41.89 61.90
CA ALA A 589 -67.26 40.87 62.60
C ALA A 589 -68.10 40.16 63.67
N GLU A 590 -68.94 40.91 64.39
CA GLU A 590 -69.86 40.38 65.39
C GLU A 590 -70.93 39.49 64.75
N MET A 591 -71.47 39.90 63.60
CA MET A 591 -72.44 39.09 62.84
C MET A 591 -71.82 37.77 62.38
N ILE A 592 -70.55 37.79 61.95
CA ILE A 592 -69.83 36.58 61.56
C ILE A 592 -69.53 35.71 62.78
N ALA A 593 -69.15 36.30 63.92
CA ALA A 593 -68.97 35.57 65.18
C ALA A 593 -70.27 34.90 65.65
N ALA A 594 -71.40 35.61 65.63
CA ALA A 594 -72.71 35.06 65.96
C ALA A 594 -73.11 33.93 65.00
N LYS A 595 -72.83 34.09 63.70
CA LYS A 595 -73.06 33.05 62.69
C LYS A 595 -72.22 31.81 62.97
N ILE A 596 -70.95 31.98 63.36
CA ILE A 596 -70.06 30.87 63.73
C ILE A 596 -70.56 30.17 65.00
N VAL A 597 -70.94 30.90 66.06
CA VAL A 597 -71.49 30.30 67.28
C VAL A 597 -72.73 29.46 66.98
N ALA A 598 -73.63 29.98 66.15
CA ALA A 598 -74.84 29.27 65.73
C ALA A 598 -74.53 28.02 64.89
N ALA A 599 -73.58 28.11 63.95
CA ALA A 599 -73.16 26.99 63.11
C ALA A 599 -72.42 25.91 63.91
N ALA A 600 -71.65 26.29 64.93
CA ALA A 600 -70.97 25.37 65.83
C ALA A 600 -71.94 24.65 66.78
N SER A 601 -73.01 25.33 67.21
CA SER A 601 -74.05 24.77 68.10
C SER A 601 -74.99 23.77 67.40
N GLY A 602 -74.86 23.56 66.09
CA GLY A 602 -75.61 22.55 65.34
C GLY A 602 -75.09 21.12 65.61
N PRO A 603 -75.89 20.07 65.31
CA PRO A 603 -75.42 18.69 65.44
C PRO A 603 -74.28 18.42 64.45
N MET A 604 -73.08 18.11 64.95
CA MET A 604 -71.96 17.67 64.12
C MET A 604 -71.90 16.16 64.10
N ALA A 605 -71.68 15.59 62.91
CA ALA A 605 -71.49 14.16 62.73
C ALA A 605 -70.06 13.78 63.16
N ILE A 606 -69.95 13.20 64.35
CA ILE A 606 -68.67 12.71 64.88
C ILE A 606 -68.81 11.20 65.06
N ASP A 607 -68.25 10.44 64.12
CA ASP A 607 -68.43 8.99 63.99
C ASP A 607 -69.92 8.59 63.91
N GLU A 608 -70.40 7.69 64.80
CA GLU A 608 -71.80 7.22 64.85
C GLU A 608 -72.71 8.09 65.76
N ALA A 609 -72.18 9.18 66.35
CA ALA A 609 -72.90 10.04 67.29
C ALA A 609 -73.12 11.47 66.74
N GLN A 610 -74.26 12.06 67.08
CA GLN A 610 -74.50 13.50 66.90
C GLN A 610 -74.20 14.21 68.21
N THR A 611 -73.12 15.00 68.22
CA THR A 611 -72.76 15.81 69.39
C THR A 611 -72.90 17.29 69.04
N ALA A 612 -73.63 18.03 69.86
CA ALA A 612 -73.62 19.48 69.81
C ALA A 612 -72.40 19.97 70.61
N ILE A 613 -71.53 20.73 69.95
CA ILE A 613 -70.42 21.41 70.61
C ILE A 613 -70.70 22.90 70.68
N THR A 614 -70.00 23.59 71.57
CA THR A 614 -70.08 25.04 71.63
C THR A 614 -68.70 25.64 71.43
N VAL A 615 -68.65 26.88 70.98
CA VAL A 615 -67.40 27.62 70.81
C VAL A 615 -67.47 28.91 71.59
N SER A 616 -66.31 29.31 72.13
CA SER A 616 -66.11 30.62 72.70
C SER A 616 -65.30 31.46 71.72
N ILE A 617 -65.80 32.65 71.37
CA ILE A 617 -65.18 33.51 70.35
C ILE A 617 -64.80 34.87 70.94
N GLY A 618 -63.55 35.28 70.72
CA GLY A 618 -63.09 36.64 70.95
C GLY A 618 -63.04 37.43 69.66
N VAL A 619 -63.70 38.59 69.61
CA VAL A 619 -63.77 39.43 68.42
C VAL A 619 -62.96 40.70 68.65
N VAL A 620 -61.98 40.96 67.78
CA VAL A 620 -61.27 42.25 67.71
C VAL A 620 -61.46 42.86 66.33
N THR A 621 -61.61 44.18 66.28
CA THR A 621 -61.63 44.92 65.02
C THR A 621 -60.66 46.10 65.11
N ASP A 622 -59.91 46.34 64.05
CA ASP A 622 -58.99 47.47 63.92
C ASP A 622 -59.32 48.25 62.65
N ARG A 623 -59.64 49.54 62.80
CA ARG A 623 -60.09 50.41 61.70
C ARG A 623 -58.95 51.14 61.01
N ASP A 624 -57.87 51.40 61.75
CA ASP A 624 -56.83 52.33 61.33
C ASP A 624 -55.50 51.60 61.08
N GLY A 625 -55.48 50.27 61.23
CA GLY A 625 -54.26 49.46 61.17
C GLY A 625 -53.28 49.80 62.28
N SER A 626 -53.80 50.28 63.42
CA SER A 626 -53.03 50.85 64.52
C SER A 626 -52.48 49.80 65.48
N CYS A 627 -53.02 48.58 65.44
CA CYS A 627 -52.57 47.45 66.26
C CYS A 627 -51.57 46.59 65.47
N ASP A 628 -50.46 46.22 66.12
CA ASP A 628 -49.55 45.23 65.55
C ASP A 628 -50.17 43.82 65.58
N GLU A 629 -49.58 42.89 64.82
CA GLU A 629 -50.00 41.48 64.71
C GLU A 629 -50.21 40.83 66.08
N GLN A 630 -49.28 41.07 67.00
CA GLN A 630 -49.27 40.46 68.33
C GLN A 630 -50.38 41.03 69.20
N ALA A 631 -50.59 42.36 69.19
CA ALA A 631 -51.65 43.02 69.93
C ALA A 631 -53.04 42.60 69.46
N LEU A 632 -53.27 42.42 68.14
CA LEU A 632 -54.55 41.90 67.64
C LEU A 632 -54.83 40.48 68.15
N MET A 633 -53.84 39.60 68.08
CA MET A 633 -53.96 38.22 68.56
C MET A 633 -54.20 38.19 70.07
N GLU A 634 -53.48 39.00 70.84
CA GLU A 634 -53.64 39.12 72.30
C GLU A 634 -55.01 39.70 72.70
N HIS A 635 -55.50 40.72 72.01
CA HIS A 635 -56.82 41.30 72.26
C HIS A 635 -57.95 40.31 71.94
N ALA A 636 -57.82 39.56 70.84
CA ALA A 636 -58.78 38.52 70.48
C ALA A 636 -58.79 37.39 71.53
N ASP A 637 -57.62 36.95 71.99
CA ASP A 637 -57.51 35.94 73.07
C ASP A 637 -58.15 36.42 74.38
N GLN A 638 -57.88 37.67 74.80
CA GLN A 638 -58.48 38.26 76.00
C GLN A 638 -60.01 38.32 75.91
N ALA A 639 -60.55 38.71 74.75
CA ALA A 639 -61.98 38.74 74.51
C ALA A 639 -62.58 37.32 74.53
N MET A 640 -61.91 36.34 73.92
CA MET A 640 -62.33 34.94 73.92
C MET A 640 -62.37 34.37 75.34
N TYR A 641 -61.35 34.67 76.15
CA TYR A 641 -61.30 34.24 77.54
C TYR A 641 -62.44 34.85 78.38
N ALA A 642 -62.80 36.12 78.12
CA ALA A 642 -63.96 36.74 78.74
C ALA A 642 -65.29 36.09 78.29
N ALA A 643 -65.41 35.65 77.04
CA ALA A 643 -66.54 34.85 76.58
C ALA A 643 -66.65 33.52 77.36
N LYS A 644 -65.52 32.84 77.61
CA LYS A 644 -65.48 31.61 78.44
C LYS A 644 -65.94 31.87 79.87
N LYS A 645 -65.49 32.96 80.51
CA LYS A 645 -65.91 33.34 81.89
C LYS A 645 -67.39 33.67 81.99
N ARG A 646 -68.03 34.16 80.93
CA ARG A 646 -69.46 34.54 80.88
C ARG A 646 -70.43 33.38 80.68
N GLY A 647 -69.94 32.14 80.67
CA GLY A 647 -70.78 30.94 80.56
C GLY A 647 -70.56 30.10 79.30
N LYS A 648 -69.53 30.42 78.48
CA LYS A 648 -69.20 29.75 77.21
C LYS A 648 -70.31 29.88 76.14
N ASN A 649 -70.15 29.23 74.99
CA ASN A 649 -71.13 29.24 73.89
C ASN A 649 -71.58 30.64 73.44
N GLY A 650 -70.63 31.47 73.05
CA GLY A 650 -70.91 32.86 72.71
C GLY A 650 -69.68 33.60 72.23
N PHE A 651 -69.88 34.86 71.88
CA PHE A 651 -68.79 35.75 71.51
C PHE A 651 -68.70 36.97 72.44
N GLN A 652 -67.51 37.53 72.54
CA GLN A 652 -67.26 38.76 73.25
C GLN A 652 -66.40 39.67 72.37
N VAL A 653 -66.80 40.94 72.26
CA VAL A 653 -66.01 41.96 71.58
C VAL A 653 -65.00 42.55 72.56
N TYR A 654 -63.76 42.71 72.12
CA TYR A 654 -62.73 43.39 72.87
C TYR A 654 -63.12 44.86 73.13
N SER A 655 -62.95 45.33 74.36
CA SER A 655 -63.17 46.73 74.74
C SER A 655 -62.11 47.15 75.76
N PRO A 656 -61.48 48.33 75.62
CA PRO A 656 -60.49 48.82 76.60
C PRO A 656 -61.17 48.97 77.97
N GLY A 657 -60.86 48.07 78.90
CA GLY A 657 -61.54 47.92 80.20
C GLY A 657 -61.88 46.47 80.58
N LEU A 658 -61.90 45.54 79.60
CA LEU A 658 -62.03 44.10 79.86
C LEU A 658 -60.83 43.50 80.63
N ALA A 659 -59.70 44.22 80.69
CA ALA A 659 -58.41 43.74 81.18
C ALA A 659 -58.23 43.81 82.72
N GLU A 660 -59.13 44.44 83.48
CA GLU A 660 -58.93 44.66 84.93
C GLU A 660 -59.29 43.48 85.84
N ASP A 661 -59.89 42.39 85.33
CA ASP A 661 -60.27 41.20 86.14
C ASP A 661 -59.18 40.09 86.17
N ARG A 662 -57.91 40.49 86.06
CA ARG A 662 -56.72 39.61 86.20
C ARG A 662 -55.89 39.89 87.46
N GLY A 663 -56.43 40.58 88.48
CA GLY A 663 -55.70 40.94 89.70
C GLY A 663 -56.37 40.50 91.00
N GLY A 664 -55.95 39.35 91.56
CA GLY A 664 -56.20 39.06 92.99
C GLY A 664 -56.38 37.58 93.34
N GLY A 665 -55.30 36.80 93.34
CA GLY A 665 -55.32 35.39 93.79
C GLY A 665 -53.93 34.74 93.80
N GLU A 666 -53.18 35.02 94.86
CA GLU A 666 -52.03 34.26 95.41
C GLU A 666 -50.76 34.02 94.57
N ARG A 667 -49.71 34.75 94.99
CA ARG A 667 -48.29 34.39 94.92
C ARG A 667 -48.03 33.05 95.62
N ALA A 668 -47.26 32.17 94.97
CA ALA A 668 -46.29 31.34 95.67
C ALA A 668 -45.10 30.95 94.76
N LEU A 669 -43.99 31.65 94.99
CA LEU A 669 -42.65 31.11 95.18
C LEU A 669 -41.91 30.43 94.01
N ARG A 670 -40.85 31.16 93.60
CA ARG A 670 -39.48 30.73 93.25
C ARG A 670 -39.29 30.16 91.83
N GLY A 671 -38.30 30.55 91.05
CA GLY A 671 -37.19 31.46 91.27
C GLY A 671 -36.03 31.12 90.33
N ALA A 672 -35.74 32.06 89.41
CA ALA A 672 -34.42 32.37 88.84
C ALA A 672 -33.71 31.31 87.93
N PRO A 673 -32.62 31.67 87.21
CA PRO A 673 -32.60 32.67 86.13
C PRO A 673 -31.73 32.27 84.91
N GLY A 674 -31.81 33.07 83.83
CA GLY A 674 -30.66 33.34 82.95
C GLY A 674 -30.51 32.44 81.71
N VAL A 675 -29.88 32.85 80.61
CA VAL A 675 -29.18 34.08 80.23
C VAL A 675 -29.21 34.14 78.69
N THR A 676 -29.47 35.35 78.19
CA THR A 676 -29.27 35.83 76.81
C THR A 676 -27.79 36.02 76.50
N LEU A 677 -27.36 35.68 75.29
CA LEU A 677 -26.30 36.39 74.56
C LEU A 677 -26.71 36.36 73.07
N SER A 678 -27.31 37.41 72.51
CA SER A 678 -26.72 38.70 72.11
C SER A 678 -25.56 38.57 71.14
N THR A 679 -25.83 38.99 69.91
CA THR A 679 -24.94 39.37 68.82
C THR A 679 -23.95 40.49 69.19
N GLY A 680 -22.77 40.52 68.55
CA GLY A 680 -22.06 41.78 68.23
C GLY A 680 -20.51 41.79 68.32
N ARG A 681 -19.86 41.78 67.14
CA ARG A 681 -18.51 42.30 66.77
C ARG A 681 -17.54 42.77 67.88
N ALA A 682 -16.38 42.11 67.94
CA ALA A 682 -15.04 42.61 67.56
C ALA A 682 -14.08 41.42 67.48
#